data_AF-A0A954ZFX4-F1
#
_entry.id   AF-A0A954ZFX4-F1
#
_cell.length_a   1.000
_cell.length_b   1.000
_cell.length_c   1.000
_cell.angle_alpha   90.00
_cell.angle_beta   90.00
_cell.angle_gamma   90.00
#
_symmetry.space_group_name_H-M   'P 1'
#
loop_
_entity.id
_entity.type
_entity.pdbx_description
1 polymer ?
#
loop_
_entity_poly.entity_id
_entity_poly.type
_entity_poly.pdbx_seq_one_letter_code
_entity_poly.pdbx_strand_id
1 'polypeptide(L)'
;MGCGSAPTTTAREENAESVESGHDVSASSIPSADSPSPSAASAGGSSSPPSATHRHATNASTREAEHDHAFPPTPSRGDLFELDFPVVGDPRTAGTRGMSERLAKLVAVASPQGIPSMSRATNIERLRDRLTTEKKPGNHVLIQLHIAWQTMLDGQNEEAVKLFEAMAREFGTLTLPPDQGFNTNYYSLAGTAYLRLAEQRNCIENHGQESCIFPLRGTGLHDVAAPARRAQSCYHKLCENDKDDLAARWLYNVASMAIGEYPDKVDPELLIPPSAFESDYDIKRFVDVAPAAGVATVGLSGGAITDDFNNDGFIDIMASDWGIDKQLRLFLNRGDGTFQEVTEQAGLIGEVGGLNLVSTDFDNDGLVDVYVLRGAWLQEHGHFPNSLLRNLGDGRFDDVTESAGLLSQLGTQSAAWADYDLDGWLDLFVGNESDRETNPCQLFRNNGDGTFTDMARDVGVAHVGFVKGVAWGDVNNDGRPDLYLSCFGQPNVLYVNSLDELTGSASFQDSTEAAGVRFPLGSFPVWFWDFDNDGWEDLLVAPFSGFNFDGSALAKVVSEYLGRDSGADCIHLYHNNHDGTFTNVAPEMHLAKPLLAMGANFGDLDNDGLLDCYFGTGDPSFTTLVPNRAFRNAGGNAFQDITTSGGLGHLQKGHGIAFADLDNDGDQDVFAVMGGAIAGDIYPNVLFENPGHGHHWVTLRFHGAQSNRLGVGARVKLAVNSPQGNRKICVTVGSGGSFGASSLQQEIGLGAATSIDSLEVTWPGQADPQRFENVPMDQVWEIRQGATELVGVPSRSFQFPQAADTPHEHHH
;
A
#
# COMPACT_ATOMS: atom_id res chain seq x y z
N MET A 1 -20.33 48.06 1.56
CA MET A 1 -20.04 49.20 0.65
C MET A 1 -19.05 48.66 -0.38
N GLY A 2 -19.32 48.80 -1.68
CA GLY A 2 -18.49 48.18 -2.70
C GLY A 2 -17.51 49.14 -3.35
N CYS A 3 -16.36 48.61 -3.78
CA CYS A 3 -15.58 49.11 -4.90
C CYS A 3 -14.73 47.95 -5.42
N GLY A 4 -14.86 47.62 -6.71
CA GLY A 4 -13.96 46.70 -7.39
C GLY A 4 -12.88 47.45 -8.17
N SER A 5 -11.83 46.74 -8.57
CA SER A 5 -10.84 47.24 -9.53
C SER A 5 -10.21 46.08 -10.29
N ALA A 6 -10.48 45.98 -11.58
CA ALA A 6 -9.71 45.15 -12.51
C ALA A 6 -8.49 45.92 -13.06
N PRO A 7 -7.41 45.26 -13.48
CA PRO A 7 -6.40 45.83 -14.35
C PRO A 7 -6.48 45.28 -15.79
N THR A 8 -6.25 46.15 -16.77
CA THR A 8 -6.24 45.84 -18.20
C THR A 8 -4.84 45.53 -18.75
N THR A 9 -4.75 44.44 -19.53
CA THR A 9 -3.93 44.24 -20.74
C THR A 9 -2.74 45.16 -21.06
N THR A 10 -1.59 44.54 -21.39
CA THR A 10 -0.73 45.02 -22.49
C THR A 10 -0.29 43.86 -23.37
N ALA A 11 -0.73 43.87 -24.64
CA ALA A 11 -0.20 42.98 -25.68
C ALA A 11 0.89 43.71 -26.49
N ARG A 12 1.73 42.93 -27.18
CA ARG A 12 2.59 43.40 -28.28
C ARG A 12 2.54 42.42 -29.44
N GLU A 13 1.90 42.86 -30.52
CA GLU A 13 2.26 42.49 -31.89
C GLU A 13 3.67 43.08 -32.17
N GLU A 14 4.40 42.79 -33.25
CA GLU A 14 3.96 42.51 -34.62
C GLU A 14 5.18 42.02 -35.44
N ASN A 15 5.03 40.98 -36.27
CA ASN A 15 5.25 41.07 -37.72
C ASN A 15 5.14 39.71 -38.42
N ALA A 16 4.46 39.73 -39.55
CA ALA A 16 4.29 38.60 -40.47
C ALA A 16 5.13 38.81 -41.73
N GLU A 17 5.34 37.74 -42.50
CA GLU A 17 5.32 37.87 -43.96
C GLU A 17 4.69 36.62 -44.58
N SER A 18 3.84 36.84 -45.57
CA SER A 18 2.95 35.86 -46.21
C SER A 18 3.50 35.37 -47.55
N VAL A 19 2.90 34.32 -48.13
CA VAL A 19 2.29 34.36 -49.47
C VAL A 19 1.40 33.12 -49.71
N GLU A 20 0.32 33.39 -50.43
CA GLU A 20 -0.81 32.56 -50.89
C GLU A 20 -0.38 31.30 -51.69
N SER A 21 -1.20 30.30 -52.05
CA SER A 21 -2.63 30.20 -52.40
C SER A 21 -3.01 28.69 -52.48
N GLY A 22 -4.26 28.21 -52.55
CA GLY A 22 -5.59 28.83 -52.55
C GLY A 22 -6.69 27.81 -52.96
N HIS A 23 -7.95 28.16 -52.68
CA HIS A 23 -9.22 27.48 -53.00
C HIS A 23 -9.55 26.12 -52.32
N ASP A 24 -10.73 25.80 -51.74
CA ASP A 24 -12.01 26.46 -51.32
C ASP A 24 -13.22 25.54 -51.69
N VAL A 25 -14.39 25.77 -51.05
CA VAL A 25 -15.75 25.27 -51.36
C VAL A 25 -16.20 23.92 -50.74
N SER A 26 -16.73 24.02 -49.50
CA SER A 26 -18.09 23.64 -49.00
C SER A 26 -18.81 22.32 -49.41
N ALA A 27 -19.91 21.85 -48.80
CA ALA A 27 -20.43 21.79 -47.41
C ALA A 27 -21.83 21.10 -47.43
N SER A 28 -22.29 20.48 -46.33
CA SER A 28 -23.71 20.08 -46.02
C SER A 28 -24.38 19.01 -46.94
N SER A 29 -25.37 18.17 -46.55
CA SER A 29 -26.05 17.83 -45.27
C SER A 29 -27.07 16.66 -45.48
N ILE A 30 -27.22 15.72 -44.50
CA ILE A 30 -28.37 14.86 -44.01
C ILE A 30 -29.69 14.65 -44.84
N PRO A 31 -30.65 13.68 -44.57
CA PRO A 31 -30.73 12.53 -43.61
C PRO A 31 -31.46 11.20 -44.05
N SER A 32 -31.37 10.17 -43.18
CA SER A 32 -32.40 9.15 -42.70
C SER A 32 -33.28 8.21 -43.58
N ALA A 33 -33.43 6.96 -43.09
CA ALA A 33 -34.53 5.95 -43.21
C ALA A 33 -34.77 5.29 -44.60
N ASP A 34 -34.98 3.96 -44.75
CA ASP A 34 -36.06 3.12 -44.16
C ASP A 34 -35.81 1.59 -44.35
N SER A 35 -36.60 0.71 -43.72
CA SER A 35 -36.60 -0.76 -43.91
C SER A 35 -37.59 -1.23 -45.02
N PRO A 36 -37.46 -2.43 -45.64
CA PRO A 36 -38.15 -3.63 -45.09
C PRO A 36 -37.58 -5.04 -45.46
N SER A 37 -38.00 -6.06 -44.69
CA SER A 37 -37.90 -7.52 -45.01
C SER A 37 -39.01 -7.99 -45.99
N PRO A 38 -38.93 -9.15 -46.70
CA PRO A 38 -39.37 -10.43 -46.08
C PRO A 38 -38.87 -11.81 -46.66
N SER A 39 -38.97 -12.83 -45.80
CA SER A 39 -39.47 -14.23 -46.00
C SER A 39 -38.76 -15.36 -46.80
N ALA A 40 -39.01 -16.58 -46.27
CA ALA A 40 -39.10 -17.93 -46.90
C ALA A 40 -37.83 -18.82 -47.04
N ALA A 41 -37.88 -20.16 -46.97
CA ALA A 41 -38.83 -21.12 -46.33
C ALA A 41 -38.30 -22.59 -46.43
N SER A 42 -38.77 -23.49 -45.53
CA SER A 42 -38.92 -24.98 -45.72
C SER A 42 -37.66 -25.88 -45.83
N ALA A 43 -37.65 -27.20 -45.52
CA ALA A 43 -38.54 -28.09 -44.70
C ALA A 43 -37.94 -29.53 -44.55
N GLY A 44 -38.50 -30.35 -43.63
CA GLY A 44 -38.31 -31.82 -43.51
C GLY A 44 -37.24 -32.25 -42.49
N GLY A 45 -37.42 -33.20 -41.57
CA GLY A 45 -38.33 -34.37 -41.48
C GLY A 45 -37.54 -35.68 -41.72
N SER A 46 -37.69 -36.80 -41.01
CA SER A 46 -38.60 -37.20 -39.92
C SER A 46 -38.18 -38.57 -39.32
N SER A 47 -38.61 -38.91 -38.09
CA SER A 47 -38.95 -40.27 -37.56
C SER A 47 -37.95 -41.45 -37.74
N SER A 48 -37.32 -42.03 -36.70
CA SER A 48 -37.85 -42.94 -35.63
C SER A 48 -37.66 -44.47 -35.93
N PRO A 49 -37.60 -45.36 -34.89
CA PRO A 49 -36.82 -46.62 -34.91
C PRO A 49 -37.64 -47.90 -35.23
N PRO A 50 -37.09 -49.13 -35.04
CA PRO A 50 -37.43 -49.88 -33.80
C PRO A 50 -36.43 -50.95 -33.26
N SER A 51 -36.57 -51.28 -31.96
CA SER A 51 -36.45 -52.60 -31.25
C SER A 51 -35.42 -53.70 -31.64
N ALA A 52 -34.90 -54.60 -30.78
CA ALA A 52 -34.77 -54.80 -29.32
C ALA A 52 -34.27 -56.25 -29.05
N THR A 53 -33.90 -56.53 -27.78
CA THR A 53 -33.69 -57.86 -27.10
C THR A 53 -32.31 -58.53 -27.24
N HIS A 54 -31.78 -59.31 -26.26
CA HIS A 54 -32.30 -59.71 -24.93
C HIS A 54 -31.20 -60.15 -23.91
N ARG A 55 -31.34 -59.75 -22.61
CA ARG A 55 -30.78 -60.39 -21.37
C ARG A 55 -29.23 -60.38 -21.19
N HIS A 56 -28.62 -60.40 -19.99
CA HIS A 56 -29.08 -60.53 -18.58
C HIS A 56 -28.03 -59.88 -17.62
N ALA A 57 -28.49 -59.28 -16.49
CA ALA A 57 -27.80 -59.12 -15.18
C ALA A 57 -26.35 -58.52 -15.14
N THR A 58 -26.02 -57.53 -14.31
CA THR A 58 -26.24 -57.40 -12.86
C THR A 58 -26.11 -55.94 -12.40
N ASN A 59 -26.58 -55.61 -11.19
CA ASN A 59 -26.50 -54.26 -10.61
C ASN A 59 -25.06 -53.82 -10.33
N ALA A 60 -24.70 -52.62 -10.78
CA ALA A 60 -23.75 -51.74 -10.12
C ALA A 60 -24.41 -50.37 -9.98
N SER A 61 -24.72 -49.96 -8.75
CA SER A 61 -25.23 -48.61 -8.48
C SER A 61 -24.10 -47.61 -8.66
N THR A 62 -24.26 -46.66 -9.55
CA THR A 62 -23.50 -45.41 -9.53
C THR A 62 -23.77 -44.72 -8.20
N ARG A 63 -22.76 -44.71 -7.31
CA ARG A 63 -22.66 -43.65 -6.32
C ARG A 63 -22.03 -42.47 -7.04
N GLU A 64 -22.76 -41.37 -7.09
CA GLU A 64 -22.13 -40.06 -7.23
C GLU A 64 -21.15 -39.91 -6.06
N ALA A 65 -19.92 -39.52 -6.37
CA ALA A 65 -18.93 -39.20 -5.35
C ALA A 65 -19.15 -37.74 -4.99
N GLU A 66 -20.01 -37.49 -3.99
CA GLU A 66 -19.95 -36.27 -3.21
C GLU A 66 -18.55 -36.22 -2.58
N HIS A 67 -17.67 -35.42 -3.19
CA HIS A 67 -16.36 -35.10 -2.63
C HIS A 67 -16.55 -34.05 -1.54
N ASP A 68 -17.13 -34.51 -0.43
CA ASP A 68 -17.27 -33.74 0.79
C ASP A 68 -15.87 -33.66 1.44
N HIS A 69 -15.10 -32.65 1.04
CA HIS A 69 -13.78 -32.34 1.60
C HIS A 69 -13.97 -31.76 3.01
N ALA A 70 -14.22 -32.65 3.97
CA ALA A 70 -14.23 -32.30 5.37
C ALA A 70 -12.86 -31.73 5.79
N PHE A 71 -12.89 -30.58 6.47
CA PHE A 71 -11.73 -29.94 7.08
C PHE A 71 -10.86 -30.94 7.86
N PRO A 72 -9.53 -30.77 7.90
CA PRO A 72 -8.75 -31.31 9.01
C PRO A 72 -9.32 -30.75 10.32
N PRO A 73 -9.53 -31.57 11.35
CA PRO A 73 -10.12 -31.09 12.60
C PRO A 73 -9.20 -30.07 13.27
N THR A 74 -9.78 -29.00 13.83
CA THR A 74 -9.08 -28.00 14.66
C THR A 74 -8.17 -28.72 15.66
N PRO A 75 -6.83 -28.58 15.59
CA PRO A 75 -5.95 -29.42 16.39
C PRO A 75 -6.09 -29.11 17.88
N SER A 76 -5.86 -30.12 18.72
CA SER A 76 -5.98 -29.94 20.16
C SER A 76 -4.74 -29.22 20.72
N ARG A 77 -4.93 -28.43 21.78
CA ARG A 77 -3.96 -27.51 22.40
C ARG A 77 -2.61 -28.13 22.87
N GLY A 78 -2.38 -29.42 22.66
CA GLY A 78 -1.09 -30.09 22.88
C GLY A 78 -0.23 -30.27 21.64
N ASP A 79 -0.81 -30.19 20.44
CA ASP A 79 -0.17 -30.61 19.18
C ASP A 79 0.27 -29.42 18.30
N LEU A 80 -0.16 -28.19 18.62
CA LEU A 80 -0.05 -26.99 17.77
C LEU A 80 1.32 -26.28 17.75
N PHE A 81 2.28 -26.70 18.58
CA PHE A 81 3.66 -26.18 18.54
C PHE A 81 4.70 -27.25 18.16
N GLU A 82 4.24 -28.43 17.75
CA GLU A 82 4.98 -29.36 16.92
C GLU A 82 4.38 -29.35 15.51
N LEU A 83 4.44 -28.21 14.82
CA LEU A 83 4.66 -28.26 13.37
C LEU A 83 6.02 -28.95 13.19
N ASP A 84 5.97 -30.28 13.05
CA ASP A 84 7.12 -31.17 12.86
C ASP A 84 7.62 -30.99 11.42
N PHE A 85 8.11 -29.76 11.13
CA PHE A 85 8.46 -29.25 9.82
C PHE A 85 9.35 -30.28 9.10
N PRO A 86 8.82 -30.99 8.07
CA PRO A 86 9.55 -32.07 7.44
C PRO A 86 10.87 -31.57 6.84
N VAL A 87 11.90 -32.37 7.03
CA VAL A 87 13.31 -32.10 6.68
C VAL A 87 13.45 -31.32 5.37
N VAL A 88 14.28 -30.26 5.41
CA VAL A 88 14.75 -29.46 4.26
C VAL A 88 14.87 -30.30 2.99
N GLY A 89 14.03 -29.99 2.00
CA GLY A 89 13.93 -30.74 0.74
C GLY A 89 12.60 -31.44 0.46
N ASP A 90 11.48 -31.02 1.07
CA ASP A 90 10.15 -31.53 0.71
C ASP A 90 9.91 -31.37 -0.82
N PRO A 91 9.53 -32.44 -1.55
CA PRO A 91 9.27 -32.35 -2.98
C PRO A 91 8.10 -31.42 -3.34
N ARG A 92 7.21 -31.08 -2.39
CA ARG A 92 6.12 -30.12 -2.59
C ARG A 92 6.58 -28.66 -2.65
N THR A 93 7.78 -28.32 -2.15
CA THR A 93 8.35 -26.95 -2.25
C THR A 93 9.37 -26.85 -3.38
N ALA A 94 9.13 -27.58 -4.48
CA ALA A 94 10.04 -27.64 -5.62
C ALA A 94 9.98 -26.40 -6.51
N GLY A 95 8.82 -25.75 -6.57
CA GLY A 95 8.61 -24.47 -7.24
C GLY A 95 9.43 -23.37 -6.58
N THR A 96 9.34 -23.24 -5.25
CA THR A 96 10.11 -22.24 -4.47
C THR A 96 11.62 -22.42 -4.66
N ARG A 97 12.12 -23.66 -4.70
CA ARG A 97 13.54 -23.90 -5.03
C ARG A 97 13.91 -23.47 -6.44
N GLY A 98 13.02 -23.68 -7.42
CA GLY A 98 13.18 -23.25 -8.80
C GLY A 98 13.20 -21.72 -8.95
N MET A 99 12.31 -21.01 -8.25
CA MET A 99 12.24 -19.56 -8.25
C MET A 99 13.43 -18.94 -7.49
N SER A 100 13.73 -19.41 -6.28
CA SER A 100 14.94 -19.07 -5.50
C SER A 100 16.23 -19.19 -6.33
N GLU A 101 16.40 -20.30 -7.07
CA GLU A 101 17.52 -20.48 -8.01
C GLU A 101 17.50 -19.48 -9.19
N ARG A 102 16.32 -19.06 -9.66
CA ARG A 102 16.13 -18.10 -10.76
C ARG A 102 16.44 -16.68 -10.30
N LEU A 103 15.90 -16.26 -9.16
CA LEU A 103 16.16 -14.98 -8.52
C LEU A 103 17.65 -14.83 -8.21
N ALA A 104 18.30 -15.83 -7.60
CA ALA A 104 19.74 -15.81 -7.33
C ALA A 104 20.60 -15.61 -8.60
N LYS A 105 20.20 -16.21 -9.74
CA LYS A 105 20.87 -16.00 -11.04
C LYS A 105 20.66 -14.57 -11.56
N LEU A 106 19.46 -14.00 -11.41
CA LEU A 106 19.15 -12.63 -11.81
C LEU A 106 19.91 -11.61 -10.95
N VAL A 107 19.92 -11.76 -9.63
CA VAL A 107 20.72 -10.93 -8.69
C VAL A 107 22.21 -10.94 -9.06
N ALA A 108 22.76 -12.12 -9.36
CA ALA A 108 24.16 -12.25 -9.75
C ALA A 108 24.50 -11.56 -11.09
N VAL A 109 23.54 -11.47 -12.02
CA VAL A 109 23.71 -10.82 -13.33
C VAL A 109 23.42 -9.32 -13.28
N ALA A 110 22.49 -8.86 -12.44
CA ALA A 110 22.09 -7.45 -12.31
C ALA A 110 23.27 -6.52 -11.95
N SER A 111 24.29 -7.07 -11.28
CA SER A 111 25.61 -6.50 -11.00
C SER A 111 25.63 -5.19 -10.17
N PRO A 112 26.54 -5.06 -9.18
CA PRO A 112 26.88 -3.79 -8.51
C PRO A 112 27.49 -2.69 -9.43
N GLN A 113 27.26 -2.75 -10.74
CA GLN A 113 27.67 -1.76 -11.74
C GLN A 113 26.50 -1.26 -12.62
N GLY A 114 25.40 -2.02 -12.74
CA GLY A 114 24.22 -1.65 -13.54
C GLY A 114 23.29 -0.73 -12.77
N ILE A 115 22.72 -1.25 -11.68
CA ILE A 115 21.76 -0.52 -10.85
C ILE A 115 22.47 0.63 -10.08
N PRO A 116 22.12 1.92 -10.31
CA PRO A 116 22.82 3.04 -9.69
C PRO A 116 22.76 3.06 -8.15
N SER A 117 21.69 2.54 -7.56
CA SER A 117 21.55 2.41 -6.10
C SER A 117 22.44 1.32 -5.49
N MET A 118 22.80 0.27 -6.25
CA MET A 118 23.59 -0.86 -5.76
C MET A 118 25.09 -0.74 -6.10
N SER A 119 25.48 0.28 -6.86
CA SER A 119 26.88 0.54 -7.27
C SER A 119 27.64 1.52 -6.38
N ARG A 120 27.06 1.92 -5.24
CA ARG A 120 27.56 3.02 -4.37
C ARG A 120 29.00 2.82 -3.88
N ALA A 121 29.34 1.66 -3.33
CA ALA A 121 30.72 1.35 -2.92
C ALA A 121 31.75 1.54 -4.06
N THR A 122 31.47 0.96 -5.24
CA THR A 122 32.31 1.12 -6.45
C THR A 122 32.39 2.59 -6.90
N ASN A 123 31.29 3.34 -6.79
CA ASN A 123 31.24 4.76 -7.11
C ASN A 123 32.10 5.59 -6.15
N ILE A 124 32.06 5.28 -4.84
CA ILE A 124 32.89 5.89 -3.80
C ILE A 124 34.37 5.65 -4.07
N GLU A 125 34.78 4.42 -4.40
CA GLU A 125 36.18 4.11 -4.76
C GLU A 125 36.64 4.90 -5.99
N ARG A 126 35.86 4.88 -7.08
CA ARG A 126 36.15 5.65 -8.29
C ARG A 126 36.26 7.16 -8.04
N LEU A 127 35.49 7.70 -7.09
CA LEU A 127 35.56 9.11 -6.69
C LEU A 127 36.80 9.39 -5.83
N ARG A 128 37.16 8.48 -4.90
CA ARG A 128 38.41 8.55 -4.12
C ARG A 128 39.63 8.53 -5.04
N ASP A 129 39.68 7.65 -6.04
CA ASP A 129 40.75 7.63 -7.05
C ASP A 129 40.86 8.95 -7.81
N ARG A 130 39.72 9.48 -8.30
CA ARG A 130 39.67 10.80 -8.96
C ARG A 130 40.17 11.91 -8.04
N LEU A 131 39.81 11.88 -6.74
CA LEU A 131 40.25 12.87 -5.76
C LEU A 131 41.77 12.93 -5.61
N THR A 132 42.48 11.79 -5.69
CA THR A 132 43.96 11.76 -5.60
C THR A 132 44.67 12.48 -6.75
N THR A 133 43.99 12.66 -7.89
CA THR A 133 44.57 13.25 -9.11
C THR A 133 44.03 14.64 -9.45
N GLU A 134 42.93 15.06 -8.83
CA GLU A 134 42.33 16.38 -9.03
C GLU A 134 43.18 17.48 -8.37
N LYS A 135 43.48 18.54 -9.14
CA LYS A 135 44.37 19.65 -8.78
C LYS A 135 43.64 20.99 -8.66
N LYS A 136 42.39 21.07 -9.11
CA LYS A 136 41.54 22.27 -8.97
C LYS A 136 40.84 22.23 -7.60
N PRO A 137 41.07 23.20 -6.70
CA PRO A 137 40.47 23.18 -5.36
C PRO A 137 38.94 23.04 -5.37
N GLY A 138 38.22 23.82 -6.20
CA GLY A 138 36.76 23.72 -6.29
C GLY A 138 36.25 22.34 -6.73
N ASN A 139 36.95 21.67 -7.67
CA ASN A 139 36.59 20.30 -8.06
C ASN A 139 36.91 19.29 -6.95
N HIS A 140 38.05 19.46 -6.26
CA HIS A 140 38.46 18.60 -5.16
C HIS A 140 37.37 18.55 -4.08
N VAL A 141 36.87 19.73 -3.71
CA VAL A 141 35.78 19.95 -2.76
C VAL A 141 34.46 19.34 -3.22
N LEU A 142 34.06 19.54 -4.48
CA LEU A 142 32.84 18.92 -5.01
C LEU A 142 32.94 17.39 -5.07
N ILE A 143 34.13 16.83 -5.29
CA ILE A 143 34.36 15.37 -5.21
C ILE A 143 34.28 14.88 -3.77
N GLN A 144 34.88 15.57 -2.79
CA GLN A 144 34.75 15.24 -1.36
C GLN A 144 33.27 15.23 -0.93
N LEU A 145 32.50 16.25 -1.32
CA LEU A 145 31.07 16.36 -1.03
C LEU A 145 30.28 15.19 -1.64
N HIS A 146 30.57 14.83 -2.89
CA HIS A 146 29.94 13.69 -3.56
C HIS A 146 30.31 12.35 -2.91
N ILE A 147 31.56 12.18 -2.45
CA ILE A 147 31.97 10.99 -1.69
C ILE A 147 31.16 10.90 -0.39
N ALA A 148 31.06 11.99 0.38
CA ALA A 148 30.30 12.01 1.63
C ALA A 148 28.81 11.71 1.40
N TRP A 149 28.20 12.28 0.36
CA TRP A 149 26.83 11.97 -0.07
C TRP A 149 26.66 10.49 -0.39
N GLN A 150 27.46 9.91 -1.28
CA GLN A 150 27.34 8.49 -1.65
C GLN A 150 27.59 7.56 -0.45
N THR A 151 28.53 7.91 0.42
CA THR A 151 28.85 7.16 1.66
C THR A 151 27.64 7.13 2.61
N MET A 152 26.88 8.21 2.69
CA MET A 152 25.66 8.30 3.48
C MET A 152 24.51 7.48 2.88
N LEU A 153 24.31 7.55 1.55
CA LEU A 153 23.30 6.73 0.86
C LEU A 153 23.57 5.21 0.92
N ASP A 154 24.83 4.83 1.20
CA ASP A 154 25.31 3.47 1.44
C ASP A 154 25.10 3.01 2.91
N GLY A 155 24.53 3.87 3.76
CA GLY A 155 24.30 3.62 5.19
C GLY A 155 25.51 3.83 6.10
N GLN A 156 26.64 4.29 5.57
CA GLN A 156 27.85 4.54 6.35
C GLN A 156 27.82 5.95 6.99
N ASN A 157 26.75 6.25 7.73
CA ASN A 157 26.44 7.58 8.29
C ASN A 157 27.59 8.16 9.13
N GLU A 158 28.26 7.34 9.95
CA GLU A 158 29.44 7.78 10.71
C GLU A 158 30.61 8.23 9.85
N GLU A 159 30.88 7.53 8.75
CA GLU A 159 31.98 7.86 7.84
C GLU A 159 31.64 9.10 7.02
N ALA A 160 30.38 9.22 6.57
CA ALA A 160 29.88 10.44 5.96
C ALA A 160 30.08 11.66 6.88
N VAL A 161 29.70 11.55 8.17
CA VAL A 161 29.92 12.61 9.17
C VAL A 161 31.41 12.94 9.33
N LYS A 162 32.30 11.93 9.43
CA LYS A 162 33.77 12.15 9.51
C LYS A 162 34.30 12.91 8.29
N LEU A 163 33.79 12.62 7.09
CA LEU A 163 34.11 13.34 5.85
C LEU A 163 33.61 14.79 5.89
N PHE A 164 32.37 15.05 6.35
CA PHE A 164 31.84 16.41 6.53
C PHE A 164 32.64 17.23 7.56
N GLU A 165 33.07 16.62 8.66
CA GLU A 165 33.95 17.29 9.63
C GLU A 165 35.36 17.55 9.09
N ALA A 166 35.92 16.62 8.29
CA ALA A 166 37.22 16.82 7.66
C ALA A 166 37.18 18.00 6.68
N MET A 167 36.14 18.05 5.84
CA MET A 167 35.84 19.18 4.98
C MET A 167 35.71 20.49 5.77
N ALA A 168 34.96 20.53 6.88
CA ALA A 168 34.85 21.72 7.73
C ALA A 168 36.20 22.21 8.27
N ARG A 169 37.10 21.30 8.66
CA ARG A 169 38.45 21.63 9.13
C ARG A 169 39.33 22.18 8.01
N GLU A 170 39.20 21.65 6.79
CA GLU A 170 39.89 22.15 5.60
C GLU A 170 39.39 23.57 5.24
N PHE A 171 38.06 23.79 5.22
CA PHE A 171 37.44 25.08 4.89
C PHE A 171 37.61 26.16 5.94
N GLY A 172 37.79 25.79 7.21
CA GLY A 172 38.21 26.72 8.28
C GLY A 172 39.55 27.42 8.01
N THR A 173 40.30 27.00 6.98
CA THR A 173 41.57 27.62 6.54
C THR A 173 41.51 28.27 5.15
N LEU A 174 40.39 28.13 4.41
CA LEU A 174 40.23 28.57 3.03
C LEU A 174 39.24 29.72 2.91
N THR A 175 39.67 30.84 2.32
CA THR A 175 38.75 31.90 1.90
C THR A 175 37.98 31.46 0.64
N LEU A 176 36.94 30.66 0.83
CA LEU A 176 36.00 30.35 -0.23
C LEU A 176 35.29 31.64 -0.68
N PRO A 177 34.99 31.80 -1.99
CA PRO A 177 34.06 32.84 -2.42
C PRO A 177 32.72 32.68 -1.69
N PRO A 178 32.01 33.77 -1.36
CA PRO A 178 30.63 33.69 -0.88
C PRO A 178 29.69 33.39 -2.06
N ASP A 179 29.78 32.18 -2.64
CA ASP A 179 28.70 31.64 -3.43
C ASP A 179 27.67 30.99 -2.48
N GLN A 180 26.41 31.42 -2.59
CA GLN A 180 25.34 30.86 -1.75
C GLN A 180 25.17 29.34 -2.00
N GLY A 181 25.41 28.89 -3.24
CA GLY A 181 25.26 27.49 -3.64
C GLY A 181 26.14 26.50 -2.87
N PHE A 182 27.45 26.74 -2.76
CA PHE A 182 28.32 25.80 -2.05
C PHE A 182 27.99 25.67 -0.56
N ASN A 183 27.80 26.79 0.13
CA ASN A 183 27.48 26.77 1.57
C ASN A 183 26.13 26.10 1.84
N THR A 184 25.09 26.39 1.04
CA THR A 184 23.78 25.75 1.14
C THR A 184 23.88 24.23 0.93
N ASN A 185 24.58 23.79 -0.13
CA ASN A 185 24.77 22.37 -0.39
C ASN A 185 25.55 21.66 0.73
N TYR A 186 26.59 22.29 1.27
CA TYR A 186 27.33 21.74 2.40
C TYR A 186 26.46 21.59 3.65
N TYR A 187 25.76 22.64 4.08
CA TYR A 187 24.95 22.60 5.31
C TYR A 187 23.75 21.68 5.19
N SER A 188 23.10 21.59 4.02
CA SER A 188 21.99 20.66 3.78
C SER A 188 22.42 19.19 3.89
N LEU A 189 23.50 18.82 3.21
CA LEU A 189 23.98 17.43 3.21
C LEU A 189 24.67 17.04 4.53
N ALA A 190 25.43 17.95 5.16
CA ALA A 190 26.00 17.73 6.48
C ALA A 190 24.90 17.63 7.55
N GLY A 191 23.90 18.51 7.52
CA GLY A 191 22.76 18.48 8.42
C GLY A 191 22.01 17.16 8.34
N THR A 192 21.75 16.68 7.12
CA THR A 192 21.15 15.37 6.86
C THR A 192 22.02 14.25 7.45
N ALA A 193 23.33 14.22 7.19
CA ALA A 193 24.23 13.21 7.75
C ALA A 193 24.23 13.16 9.29
N TYR A 194 24.19 14.33 9.94
CA TYR A 194 24.10 14.43 11.39
C TYR A 194 22.73 13.99 11.92
N LEU A 195 21.63 14.31 11.22
CA LEU A 195 20.28 13.92 11.64
C LEU A 195 20.09 12.41 11.52
N ARG A 196 20.47 11.82 10.38
CA ARG A 196 20.38 10.38 10.12
C ARG A 196 21.28 9.56 11.05
N LEU A 197 22.48 10.06 11.40
CA LEU A 197 23.30 9.46 12.45
C LEU A 197 22.65 9.57 13.85
N ALA A 198 21.85 10.61 14.10
CA ALA A 198 21.10 10.73 15.35
C ALA A 198 19.96 9.70 15.39
N GLU A 199 19.18 9.58 14.32
CA GLU A 199 18.09 8.60 14.19
C GLU A 199 18.62 7.17 14.29
N GLN A 200 19.71 6.84 13.61
CA GLN A 200 20.36 5.53 13.72
C GLN A 200 20.68 5.18 15.19
N ARG A 201 21.29 6.11 15.93
CA ARG A 201 21.73 5.85 17.32
C ARG A 201 20.62 5.87 18.37
N ASN A 202 19.49 6.52 18.10
CA ASN A 202 18.42 6.69 19.10
C ASN A 202 17.14 5.95 18.71
N CYS A 203 16.74 5.97 17.43
CA CYS A 203 15.52 5.31 16.94
C CYS A 203 15.74 3.89 16.36
N ILE A 204 16.99 3.46 16.07
CA ILE A 204 17.29 2.11 15.55
C ILE A 204 18.10 1.30 16.58
N GLU A 205 19.27 1.80 16.99
CA GLU A 205 20.15 1.12 17.95
C GLU A 205 19.56 1.05 19.37
N ASN A 206 18.69 1.99 19.74
CA ASN A 206 17.99 2.07 21.03
C ASN A 206 16.46 2.20 20.84
N HIS A 207 15.93 1.52 19.83
CA HIS A 207 14.53 1.58 19.43
C HIS A 207 13.55 1.16 20.54
N GLY A 208 12.36 1.77 20.55
CA GLY A 208 11.25 1.54 21.50
C GLY A 208 10.06 2.47 21.24
N GLN A 209 8.97 2.32 21.99
CA GLN A 209 7.60 2.82 21.72
C GLN A 209 7.40 4.26 21.19
N GLU A 210 8.27 5.22 21.53
CA GLU A 210 8.18 6.63 21.09
C GLU A 210 9.21 6.98 19.98
N SER A 211 9.98 6.01 19.49
CA SER A 211 11.12 6.22 18.60
C SER A 211 10.69 6.81 17.26
N CYS A 212 11.22 8.00 16.96
CA CYS A 212 10.94 8.71 15.70
C CYS A 212 9.44 8.99 15.44
N ILE A 213 8.59 8.98 16.48
CA ILE A 213 7.18 9.38 16.41
C ILE A 213 7.04 10.90 16.53
N PHE A 214 6.39 11.54 15.55
CA PHE A 214 6.15 12.97 15.54
C PHE A 214 4.90 13.38 16.36
N PRO A 215 4.95 14.48 17.14
CA PRO A 215 6.14 15.26 17.50
C PRO A 215 7.00 14.53 18.55
N LEU A 216 8.33 14.56 18.38
CA LEU A 216 9.27 13.85 19.26
C LEU A 216 9.15 14.35 20.71
N ARG A 217 8.91 13.43 21.64
CA ARG A 217 8.63 13.71 23.05
C ARG A 217 8.98 12.51 23.93
N GLY A 218 8.98 12.70 25.25
CA GLY A 218 9.13 11.60 26.22
C GLY A 218 10.42 10.80 26.00
N THR A 219 10.29 9.49 25.82
CA THR A 219 11.38 8.55 25.51
C THR A 219 11.83 8.57 24.04
N GLY A 220 11.11 9.27 23.15
CA GLY A 220 11.51 9.53 21.77
C GLY A 220 12.52 10.68 21.61
N LEU A 221 12.94 11.29 22.72
CA LEU A 221 14.03 12.27 22.74
C LEU A 221 15.39 11.56 22.64
N HIS A 222 16.33 12.15 21.91
CA HIS A 222 17.63 11.54 21.64
C HIS A 222 18.59 11.70 22.82
N ASP A 223 18.80 10.63 23.60
CA ASP A 223 19.86 10.55 24.62
C ASP A 223 21.25 10.85 24.04
N VAL A 224 21.56 10.29 22.86
CA VAL A 224 22.76 10.62 22.09
C VAL A 224 22.50 11.90 21.27
N ALA A 225 22.29 13.02 21.97
CA ALA A 225 21.88 14.30 21.40
C ALA A 225 22.94 14.99 20.51
N ALA A 226 24.20 14.57 20.56
CA ALA A 226 25.30 15.30 19.92
C ALA A 226 25.18 15.42 18.37
N PRO A 227 24.81 14.36 17.61
CA PRO A 227 24.55 14.48 16.18
C PRO A 227 23.31 15.34 15.89
N ALA A 228 22.18 15.15 16.57
CA ALA A 228 20.99 15.99 16.37
C ALA A 228 21.25 17.49 16.61
N ARG A 229 22.05 17.83 17.63
CA ARG A 229 22.49 19.22 17.88
C ARG A 229 23.39 19.79 16.77
N ARG A 230 24.20 18.95 16.11
CA ARG A 230 24.96 19.34 14.91
C ARG A 230 24.03 19.55 13.71
N ALA A 231 23.04 18.68 13.51
CA ALA A 231 22.03 18.82 12.48
C ALA A 231 21.23 20.13 12.64
N GLN A 232 20.71 20.39 13.83
CA GLN A 232 20.06 21.66 14.23
C GLN A 232 20.93 22.87 13.87
N SER A 233 22.23 22.82 14.17
CA SER A 233 23.19 23.90 13.85
C SER A 233 23.36 24.11 12.33
N CYS A 234 23.35 23.04 11.54
CA CYS A 234 23.43 23.11 10.08
C CYS A 234 22.15 23.69 9.46
N TYR A 235 20.97 23.23 9.90
CA TYR A 235 19.70 23.76 9.40
C TYR A 235 19.47 25.21 9.80
N HIS A 236 19.86 25.62 11.02
CA HIS A 236 19.87 27.03 11.41
C HIS A 236 20.75 27.90 10.49
N LYS A 237 21.89 27.37 10.01
CA LYS A 237 22.76 28.08 9.05
C LYS A 237 22.16 28.20 7.65
N LEU A 238 21.24 27.31 7.26
CA LEU A 238 20.43 27.49 6.05
C LEU A 238 19.39 28.59 6.26
N CYS A 239 18.65 28.55 7.38
CA CYS A 239 17.66 29.56 7.73
C CYS A 239 18.25 30.98 7.92
N GLU A 240 19.52 31.10 8.34
CA GLU A 240 20.24 32.38 8.36
C GLU A 240 20.49 32.96 6.95
N ASN A 241 20.62 32.11 5.92
CA ASN A 241 20.83 32.52 4.53
C ASN A 241 19.49 32.80 3.82
N ASP A 242 18.48 31.98 4.07
CA ASP A 242 17.12 32.12 3.54
C ASP A 242 16.10 31.68 4.61
N LYS A 243 15.31 32.63 5.11
CA LYS A 243 14.29 32.38 6.15
C LYS A 243 13.01 31.75 5.59
N ASP A 244 12.84 31.79 4.28
CA ASP A 244 11.70 31.20 3.58
C ASP A 244 11.99 29.78 3.06
N ASP A 245 13.20 29.24 3.30
CA ASP A 245 13.52 27.82 3.15
C ASP A 245 12.74 26.97 4.18
N LEU A 246 11.53 26.58 3.78
CA LEU A 246 10.63 25.77 4.61
C LEU A 246 11.17 24.36 4.89
N ALA A 247 12.00 23.80 4.01
CA ALA A 247 12.61 22.48 4.20
C ALA A 247 13.66 22.55 5.32
N ALA A 248 14.57 23.53 5.27
CA ALA A 248 15.52 23.78 6.35
C ALA A 248 14.83 24.17 7.66
N ARG A 249 13.80 25.02 7.60
CA ARG A 249 13.01 25.44 8.77
C ARG A 249 12.37 24.24 9.46
N TRP A 250 11.77 23.33 8.70
CA TRP A 250 11.18 22.10 9.23
C TRP A 250 12.22 21.22 9.92
N LEU A 251 13.32 20.89 9.23
CA LEU A 251 14.37 20.03 9.77
C LEU A 251 15.09 20.67 10.98
N TYR A 252 15.18 22.00 11.04
CA TYR A 252 15.62 22.73 12.24
C TYR A 252 14.67 22.53 13.43
N ASN A 253 13.34 22.56 13.20
CA ASN A 253 12.35 22.30 14.25
C ASN A 253 12.39 20.83 14.70
N VAL A 254 12.42 19.86 13.77
CA VAL A 254 12.54 18.42 14.10
C VAL A 254 13.82 18.12 14.87
N ALA A 255 14.97 18.63 14.42
CA ALA A 255 16.24 18.46 15.15
C ALA A 255 16.25 19.15 16.53
N SER A 256 15.43 20.19 16.74
CA SER A 256 15.22 20.83 18.03
C SER A 256 14.26 20.05 18.94
N MET A 257 13.24 19.38 18.38
CA MET A 257 12.39 18.43 19.10
C MET A 257 13.22 17.28 19.62
N ALA A 258 14.03 16.65 18.75
CA ALA A 258 14.88 15.51 19.07
C ALA A 258 15.81 15.73 20.29
N ILE A 259 16.17 16.97 20.61
CA ILE A 259 17.06 17.31 21.74
C ILE A 259 16.37 18.03 22.90
N GLY A 260 15.04 18.04 22.95
CA GLY A 260 14.27 18.67 24.04
C GLY A 260 14.41 20.20 24.10
N GLU A 261 14.52 20.84 22.94
CA GLU A 261 14.63 22.30 22.80
C GLU A 261 13.41 22.96 22.15
N TYR A 262 12.57 22.18 21.47
CA TYR A 262 11.28 22.62 20.96
C TYR A 262 10.19 22.66 22.07
N PRO A 263 9.27 23.64 22.06
CA PRO A 263 9.28 24.86 21.24
C PRO A 263 10.13 25.98 21.87
N ASP A 264 10.38 25.93 23.19
CA ASP A 264 10.78 27.07 24.02
C ASP A 264 12.15 27.71 23.72
N LYS A 265 13.06 26.98 23.06
CA LYS A 265 14.42 27.44 22.73
C LYS A 265 14.68 27.57 21.23
N VAL A 266 13.64 27.38 20.41
CA VAL A 266 13.68 27.59 18.96
C VAL A 266 13.59 29.10 18.68
N ASP A 267 14.30 29.61 17.67
CA ASP A 267 14.16 31.02 17.26
C ASP A 267 12.68 31.33 16.92
N PRO A 268 12.03 32.31 17.57
CA PRO A 268 10.63 32.64 17.31
C PRO A 268 10.29 32.99 15.85
N GLU A 269 11.25 33.44 15.04
CA GLU A 269 11.03 33.69 13.62
C GLU A 269 11.01 32.39 12.79
N LEU A 270 11.68 31.33 13.27
CA LEU A 270 11.83 30.03 12.62
C LEU A 270 10.92 28.94 13.23
N LEU A 271 10.34 29.16 14.40
CA LEU A 271 9.42 28.23 15.07
C LEU A 271 8.24 27.88 14.16
N ILE A 272 8.03 26.58 13.94
CA ILE A 272 6.73 26.06 13.45
C ILE A 272 5.92 25.78 14.72
N PRO A 273 4.79 26.47 14.96
CA PRO A 273 4.09 26.38 16.25
C PRO A 273 3.46 25.00 16.45
N PRO A 274 3.28 24.52 17.71
CA PRO A 274 2.68 23.21 17.96
C PRO A 274 1.28 23.05 17.35
N SER A 275 0.50 24.14 17.34
CA SER A 275 -0.82 24.22 16.73
C SER A 275 -0.84 24.09 15.20
N ALA A 276 0.32 23.96 14.54
CA ALA A 276 0.40 23.67 13.11
C ALA A 276 0.10 22.19 12.79
N PHE A 277 0.25 21.31 13.78
CA PHE A 277 0.12 19.85 13.65
C PHE A 277 -0.65 19.22 14.83
N GLU A 278 -1.46 20.05 15.51
CA GLU A 278 -2.40 19.60 16.55
C GLU A 278 -3.54 18.82 15.88
N SER A 279 -3.78 17.59 16.32
CA SER A 279 -4.83 16.74 15.78
C SER A 279 -6.23 17.30 16.03
N ASP A 280 -7.13 17.13 15.06
CA ASP A 280 -8.53 17.58 15.12
C ASP A 280 -9.37 16.79 16.13
N TYR A 281 -8.91 15.59 16.49
CA TYR A 281 -9.57 14.66 17.42
C TYR A 281 -8.55 13.90 18.27
N ASP A 282 -8.89 13.60 19.52
CA ASP A 282 -8.09 12.78 20.42
C ASP A 282 -8.54 11.31 20.35
N ILE A 283 -7.96 10.54 19.42
CA ILE A 283 -8.26 9.12 19.24
C ILE A 283 -7.60 8.23 20.32
N LYS A 284 -6.94 8.82 21.33
CA LYS A 284 -5.98 8.15 22.23
C LYS A 284 -4.73 7.67 21.47
N ARG A 285 -3.72 7.21 22.21
CA ARG A 285 -2.41 6.86 21.66
C ARG A 285 -2.28 5.37 21.39
N PHE A 286 -1.95 5.04 20.16
CA PHE A 286 -1.48 3.72 19.74
C PHE A 286 -0.02 3.53 20.14
N VAL A 287 0.37 2.31 20.49
CA VAL A 287 1.69 2.02 21.06
C VAL A 287 2.47 1.08 20.14
N ASP A 288 3.70 1.45 19.76
CA ASP A 288 4.54 0.55 18.96
C ASP A 288 5.09 -0.62 19.79
N VAL A 289 4.47 -1.79 19.64
CA VAL A 289 4.79 -3.04 20.33
C VAL A 289 5.67 -3.98 19.50
N ALA A 290 5.99 -3.66 18.24
CA ALA A 290 6.76 -4.52 17.35
C ALA A 290 8.07 -5.09 17.94
N PRO A 291 8.85 -4.36 18.76
CA PRO A 291 10.10 -4.88 19.34
C PRO A 291 9.87 -5.95 20.40
N ALA A 292 8.78 -5.83 21.16
CA ALA A 292 8.42 -6.77 22.21
C ALA A 292 7.63 -7.96 21.65
N ALA A 293 6.79 -7.72 20.65
CA ALA A 293 6.07 -8.75 19.89
C ALA A 293 6.98 -9.58 18.98
N GLY A 294 8.15 -9.05 18.58
CA GLY A 294 9.18 -9.76 17.81
C GLY A 294 9.12 -9.56 16.29
N VAL A 295 8.41 -8.53 15.81
CA VAL A 295 8.21 -8.22 14.37
C VAL A 295 8.97 -6.97 13.88
N ALA A 296 9.72 -6.30 14.75
CA ALA A 296 10.53 -5.11 14.44
C ALA A 296 11.79 -5.41 13.59
N THR A 297 11.63 -6.06 12.43
CA THR A 297 12.75 -6.35 11.52
C THR A 297 13.20 -5.09 10.77
N VAL A 298 14.51 -4.86 10.76
CA VAL A 298 15.12 -3.74 10.03
C VAL A 298 15.24 -4.07 8.55
N GLY A 299 14.64 -3.25 7.69
CA GLY A 299 14.62 -3.43 6.24
C GLY A 299 14.61 -2.11 5.48
N LEU A 300 14.49 -2.23 4.16
CA LEU A 300 14.12 -1.15 3.24
C LEU A 300 12.59 -1.13 3.04
N SER A 301 12.12 -0.20 2.22
CA SER A 301 10.74 -0.20 1.72
C SER A 301 10.31 -1.57 1.17
N GLY A 302 9.09 -2.00 1.46
CA GLY A 302 8.54 -3.26 0.98
C GLY A 302 7.03 -3.33 1.25
N GLY A 303 6.45 -4.51 1.00
CA GLY A 303 5.03 -4.76 1.21
C GLY A 303 4.71 -5.51 2.50
N ALA A 304 3.47 -5.38 2.97
CA ALA A 304 3.00 -5.94 4.23
C ALA A 304 1.61 -6.55 4.07
N ILE A 305 1.40 -7.79 4.52
CA ILE A 305 0.09 -8.45 4.52
C ILE A 305 -0.16 -9.15 5.85
N THR A 306 -1.43 -9.21 6.25
CA THR A 306 -1.89 -9.86 7.48
C THR A 306 -3.03 -10.82 7.18
N ASP A 307 -2.90 -12.11 7.50
CA ASP A 307 -4.03 -13.06 7.44
C ASP A 307 -3.76 -14.33 8.28
N ASP A 308 -4.76 -15.18 8.46
CA ASP A 308 -4.66 -16.46 9.21
C ASP A 308 -3.98 -17.55 8.33
N PHE A 309 -2.66 -17.42 8.08
CA PHE A 309 -1.95 -18.28 7.10
C PHE A 309 -1.87 -19.76 7.52
N ASN A 310 -2.04 -20.06 8.81
CA ASN A 310 -1.98 -21.42 9.34
C ASN A 310 -3.36 -22.00 9.75
N ASN A 311 -4.44 -21.20 9.69
CA ASN A 311 -5.80 -21.54 10.12
C ASN A 311 -5.92 -21.94 11.61
N ASP A 312 -5.14 -21.33 12.50
CA ASP A 312 -5.19 -21.55 13.96
C ASP A 312 -6.10 -20.55 14.70
N GLY A 313 -6.56 -19.50 14.02
CA GLY A 313 -7.46 -18.47 14.56
C GLY A 313 -6.75 -17.18 14.98
N PHE A 314 -5.43 -17.08 14.83
CA PHE A 314 -4.67 -15.84 15.05
C PHE A 314 -4.18 -15.26 13.72
N ILE A 315 -4.25 -13.93 13.56
CA ILE A 315 -3.76 -13.28 12.35
C ILE A 315 -2.23 -13.22 12.38
N ASP A 316 -1.61 -13.74 11.33
CA ASP A 316 -0.16 -13.76 11.09
C ASP A 316 0.28 -12.54 10.27
N ILE A 317 1.60 -12.30 10.17
CA ILE A 317 2.19 -11.20 9.38
C ILE A 317 3.16 -11.75 8.34
N MET A 318 3.06 -11.32 7.07
CA MET A 318 4.10 -11.51 6.07
C MET A 318 4.59 -10.15 5.54
N ALA A 319 5.91 -9.97 5.47
CA ALA A 319 6.55 -8.71 5.11
C ALA A 319 7.70 -8.92 4.12
N SER A 320 7.76 -8.10 3.07
CA SER A 320 8.83 -8.12 2.07
C SER A 320 9.79 -6.93 2.20
N ASP A 321 10.89 -6.97 1.46
CA ASP A 321 11.84 -5.86 1.29
C ASP A 321 12.14 -5.77 -0.21
N TRP A 322 12.06 -4.57 -0.80
CA TRP A 322 12.21 -4.39 -2.24
C TRP A 322 13.63 -4.65 -2.76
N GLY A 323 14.63 -4.68 -1.89
CA GLY A 323 16.00 -4.98 -2.25
C GLY A 323 16.08 -6.37 -2.87
N ILE A 324 16.60 -6.46 -4.10
CA ILE A 324 16.57 -7.71 -4.89
C ILE A 324 17.28 -8.91 -4.25
N ASP A 325 18.08 -8.68 -3.20
CA ASP A 325 18.80 -9.70 -2.43
C ASP A 325 18.24 -9.88 -1.00
N LYS A 326 17.12 -9.23 -0.66
CA LYS A 326 16.54 -9.19 0.68
C LYS A 326 15.40 -10.17 0.81
N GLN A 327 15.38 -10.91 1.91
CA GLN A 327 14.51 -12.06 2.14
C GLN A 327 13.09 -11.64 2.55
N LEU A 328 12.07 -12.15 1.86
CA LEU A 328 10.67 -12.14 2.30
C LEU A 328 10.54 -12.88 3.65
N ARG A 329 9.75 -12.38 4.59
CA ARG A 329 9.60 -12.97 5.93
C ARG A 329 8.16 -13.29 6.27
N LEU A 330 7.95 -14.42 6.95
CA LEU A 330 6.67 -14.83 7.52
C LEU A 330 6.81 -14.95 9.05
N PHE A 331 5.89 -14.33 9.77
CA PHE A 331 5.80 -14.29 11.23
C PHE A 331 4.47 -14.89 11.67
N LEU A 332 4.50 -16.07 12.30
CA LEU A 332 3.30 -16.68 12.85
C LEU A 332 3.00 -16.13 14.25
N ASN A 333 1.74 -15.77 14.50
CA ASN A 333 1.24 -15.33 15.78
C ASN A 333 1.14 -16.51 16.76
N ARG A 334 1.58 -16.34 18.01
CA ARG A 334 1.54 -17.43 19.01
C ARG A 334 0.28 -17.46 19.86
N GLY A 335 -0.61 -16.47 19.75
CA GLY A 335 -1.75 -16.33 20.66
C GLY A 335 -1.35 -16.01 22.11
N ASP A 336 -0.20 -15.34 22.28
CA ASP A 336 0.39 -14.93 23.57
C ASP A 336 1.02 -13.53 23.56
N GLY A 337 0.81 -12.74 22.51
CA GLY A 337 1.43 -11.43 22.31
C GLY A 337 2.75 -11.45 21.55
N THR A 338 3.31 -12.62 21.22
CA THR A 338 4.55 -12.73 20.44
C THR A 338 4.36 -13.44 19.12
N PHE A 339 5.22 -13.12 18.15
CA PHE A 339 5.29 -13.77 16.85
C PHE A 339 6.57 -14.62 16.72
N GLN A 340 6.55 -15.59 15.81
CA GLN A 340 7.70 -16.39 15.41
C GLN A 340 8.02 -16.16 13.94
N GLU A 341 9.22 -15.65 13.62
CA GLU A 341 9.72 -15.76 12.25
C GLU A 341 9.91 -17.25 11.88
N VAL A 342 9.20 -17.71 10.85
CA VAL A 342 9.22 -19.10 10.34
C VAL A 342 9.68 -19.21 8.89
N THR A 343 10.29 -18.15 8.34
CA THR A 343 10.69 -18.04 6.92
C THR A 343 11.40 -19.29 6.35
N GLU A 344 12.32 -19.89 7.13
CA GLU A 344 13.04 -21.11 6.71
C GLU A 344 12.14 -22.34 6.72
N GLN A 345 11.34 -22.47 7.77
CA GLN A 345 10.43 -23.58 8.02
C GLN A 345 9.28 -23.59 7.00
N ALA A 346 8.79 -22.40 6.63
CA ALA A 346 7.79 -22.13 5.59
C ALA A 346 8.28 -22.49 4.17
N GLY A 347 9.59 -22.69 3.99
CA GLY A 347 10.21 -23.03 2.70
C GLY A 347 10.57 -21.83 1.83
N LEU A 348 10.41 -20.59 2.31
CA LEU A 348 10.51 -19.34 1.54
C LEU A 348 11.95 -18.84 1.29
N ILE A 349 12.98 -19.63 1.59
CA ILE A 349 14.38 -19.16 1.53
C ILE A 349 14.84 -18.92 0.09
N GLY A 350 15.25 -17.67 -0.16
CA GLY A 350 15.62 -17.18 -1.48
C GLY A 350 14.45 -16.63 -2.30
N GLU A 351 13.23 -16.62 -1.76
CA GLU A 351 12.21 -15.67 -2.20
C GLU A 351 12.61 -14.26 -1.75
N VAL A 352 13.36 -13.59 -2.62
CA VAL A 352 13.99 -12.30 -2.36
C VAL A 352 13.36 -11.18 -3.16
N GLY A 353 13.47 -9.95 -2.66
CA GLY A 353 12.77 -8.80 -3.22
C GLY A 353 11.27 -8.85 -2.94
N GLY A 354 10.57 -7.83 -3.45
CA GLY A 354 9.13 -7.64 -3.24
C GLY A 354 8.89 -6.22 -2.79
N LEU A 355 8.45 -5.35 -3.70
CA LEU A 355 8.09 -3.96 -3.34
C LEU A 355 6.67 -3.88 -2.79
N ASN A 356 5.80 -4.82 -3.18
CA ASN A 356 4.40 -4.94 -2.78
C ASN A 356 4.03 -6.44 -2.68
N LEU A 357 3.00 -6.73 -1.88
CA LEU A 357 2.44 -8.04 -1.61
C LEU A 357 0.90 -7.93 -1.65
N VAL A 358 0.22 -8.91 -2.26
CA VAL A 358 -1.25 -9.04 -2.18
C VAL A 358 -1.65 -10.49 -1.93
N SER A 359 -2.69 -10.72 -1.12
CA SER A 359 -3.19 -12.06 -0.74
C SER A 359 -4.53 -12.41 -1.42
N THR A 360 -4.83 -13.70 -1.50
CA THR A 360 -6.09 -14.27 -2.02
C THR A 360 -6.22 -15.76 -1.64
N ASP A 361 -7.28 -16.44 -2.03
CA ASP A 361 -7.32 -17.90 -2.21
C ASP A 361 -7.56 -18.15 -3.72
N PHE A 362 -6.54 -18.56 -4.47
CA PHE A 362 -6.66 -18.64 -5.95
C PHE A 362 -7.11 -20.02 -6.44
N ASP A 363 -6.92 -21.09 -5.67
CA ASP A 363 -7.37 -22.44 -6.02
C ASP A 363 -8.61 -22.94 -5.24
N ASN A 364 -9.27 -22.01 -4.51
CA ASN A 364 -10.53 -22.16 -3.79
C ASN A 364 -10.50 -23.22 -2.67
N ASP A 365 -9.32 -23.50 -2.11
CA ASP A 365 -9.11 -24.58 -1.14
C ASP A 365 -9.33 -24.18 0.34
N GLY A 366 -9.46 -22.88 0.62
CA GLY A 366 -9.65 -22.33 1.96
C GLY A 366 -8.36 -21.87 2.66
N LEU A 367 -7.24 -21.80 1.94
CA LEU A 367 -5.97 -21.29 2.43
C LEU A 367 -5.61 -19.95 1.77
N VAL A 368 -5.00 -19.04 2.54
CA VAL A 368 -4.57 -17.75 2.00
C VAL A 368 -3.21 -17.88 1.32
N ASP A 369 -3.19 -17.65 0.02
CA ASP A 369 -2.06 -17.56 -0.89
C ASP A 369 -1.51 -16.12 -0.99
N VAL A 370 -0.30 -15.97 -1.55
CA VAL A 370 0.39 -14.67 -1.64
C VAL A 370 0.99 -14.43 -3.02
N TYR A 371 0.80 -13.23 -3.56
CA TYR A 371 1.47 -12.76 -4.78
C TYR A 371 2.50 -11.66 -4.47
N VAL A 372 3.76 -11.91 -4.83
CA VAL A 372 4.91 -11.03 -4.58
C VAL A 372 5.27 -10.23 -5.84
N LEU A 373 5.21 -8.91 -5.76
CA LEU A 373 5.39 -7.99 -6.89
C LEU A 373 6.82 -7.43 -6.94
N ARG A 374 7.48 -7.58 -8.10
CA ARG A 374 8.91 -7.25 -8.28
C ARG A 374 9.17 -6.48 -9.59
N GLY A 375 10.36 -5.89 -9.65
CA GLY A 375 10.91 -5.27 -10.86
C GLY A 375 10.64 -3.76 -11.03
N ALA A 376 9.62 -3.22 -10.35
CA ALA A 376 9.33 -1.79 -10.34
C ALA A 376 10.55 -0.90 -10.00
N TRP A 377 10.60 0.29 -10.60
CA TRP A 377 11.66 1.31 -10.46
C TRP A 377 13.07 0.92 -10.92
N LEU A 378 13.32 -0.35 -11.26
CA LEU A 378 14.61 -0.83 -11.74
C LEU A 378 14.83 -0.62 -13.25
N GLN A 379 13.82 -0.13 -13.99
CA GLN A 379 13.90 0.17 -15.43
C GLN A 379 14.37 -1.05 -16.24
N GLU A 380 15.38 -0.88 -17.11
CA GLU A 380 16.07 -1.94 -17.89
C GLU A 380 16.80 -3.01 -17.02
N HIS A 381 16.70 -2.91 -15.69
CA HIS A 381 17.16 -3.91 -14.73
C HIS A 381 16.01 -4.56 -13.95
N GLY A 382 14.75 -4.21 -14.27
CA GLY A 382 13.52 -4.67 -13.61
C GLY A 382 12.99 -6.02 -14.06
N HIS A 383 13.77 -6.82 -14.80
CA HIS A 383 13.37 -8.12 -15.34
C HIS A 383 13.35 -9.25 -14.29
N PHE A 384 12.82 -8.96 -13.10
CA PHE A 384 12.62 -9.90 -12.01
C PHE A 384 11.18 -10.44 -12.07
N PRO A 385 10.98 -11.77 -12.04
CA PRO A 385 9.65 -12.34 -12.00
C PRO A 385 8.97 -12.12 -10.66
N ASN A 386 7.65 -12.06 -10.70
CA ASN A 386 6.78 -12.16 -9.54
C ASN A 386 6.72 -13.60 -9.03
N SER A 387 6.16 -13.78 -7.84
CA SER A 387 5.92 -15.09 -7.24
C SER A 387 4.46 -15.25 -6.84
N LEU A 388 3.77 -16.27 -7.34
CA LEU A 388 2.55 -16.79 -6.73
C LEU A 388 2.94 -17.92 -5.78
N LEU A 389 2.86 -17.64 -4.49
CA LEU A 389 3.17 -18.54 -3.39
C LEU A 389 1.87 -19.20 -2.94
N ARG A 390 1.67 -20.47 -3.32
CA ARG A 390 0.52 -21.24 -2.86
C ARG A 390 0.75 -21.78 -1.45
N ASN A 391 -0.20 -21.58 -0.55
CA ASN A 391 -0.21 -22.14 0.79
C ASN A 391 -0.48 -23.66 0.75
N LEU A 392 0.26 -24.44 1.55
CA LEU A 392 0.14 -25.90 1.59
C LEU A 392 -0.67 -26.42 2.78
N GLY A 393 -1.19 -25.52 3.64
CA GLY A 393 -2.03 -25.84 4.80
C GLY A 393 -1.29 -26.50 5.96
N ASP A 394 0.05 -26.63 5.84
CA ASP A 394 0.95 -27.14 6.88
C ASP A 394 2.02 -26.12 7.30
N GLY A 395 1.69 -24.81 7.18
CA GLY A 395 2.56 -23.69 7.52
C GLY A 395 3.68 -23.43 6.51
N ARG A 396 3.50 -23.87 5.26
CA ARG A 396 4.49 -23.78 4.17
C ARG A 396 3.88 -23.35 2.86
N PHE A 397 4.74 -22.85 1.97
CA PHE A 397 4.36 -22.36 0.65
C PHE A 397 5.18 -23.02 -0.47
N ASP A 398 4.58 -23.16 -1.66
CA ASP A 398 5.28 -23.48 -2.92
C ASP A 398 5.09 -22.37 -3.95
N ASP A 399 6.17 -21.91 -4.59
CA ASP A 399 6.08 -20.97 -5.71
C ASP A 399 5.56 -21.69 -6.96
N VAL A 400 4.29 -21.49 -7.27
CA VAL A 400 3.62 -22.14 -8.41
C VAL A 400 3.68 -21.30 -9.70
N THR A 401 4.39 -20.18 -9.73
CA THR A 401 4.32 -19.15 -10.80
C THR A 401 4.54 -19.73 -12.21
N GLU A 402 5.56 -20.58 -12.38
CA GLU A 402 5.89 -21.16 -13.69
C GLU A 402 4.90 -22.26 -14.10
N SER A 403 4.38 -23.04 -13.16
CA SER A 403 3.30 -24.03 -13.42
C SER A 403 1.94 -23.39 -13.67
N ALA A 404 1.65 -22.25 -13.03
CA ALA A 404 0.40 -21.50 -13.16
C ALA A 404 0.34 -20.67 -14.45
N GLY A 405 1.46 -20.53 -15.18
CA GLY A 405 1.54 -19.71 -16.41
C GLY A 405 1.78 -18.22 -16.17
N LEU A 406 2.06 -17.81 -14.93
CA LEU A 406 2.24 -16.41 -14.52
C LEU A 406 3.69 -15.88 -14.66
N LEU A 407 4.61 -16.68 -15.20
CA LEU A 407 6.03 -16.32 -15.29
C LEU A 407 6.27 -15.18 -16.31
N SER A 408 6.16 -13.95 -15.82
CA SER A 408 6.47 -12.71 -16.53
C SER A 408 7.83 -12.14 -16.07
N GLN A 409 8.43 -11.23 -16.87
CA GLN A 409 9.63 -10.45 -16.50
C GLN A 409 9.45 -8.96 -16.80
N LEU A 410 8.20 -8.51 -16.75
CA LEU A 410 7.83 -7.10 -16.82
C LEU A 410 7.95 -6.50 -15.41
N GLY A 411 8.39 -5.24 -15.31
CA GLY A 411 8.50 -4.55 -14.02
C GLY A 411 7.12 -4.23 -13.48
N THR A 412 6.79 -4.76 -12.29
CA THR A 412 5.46 -4.61 -11.67
C THR A 412 5.54 -3.96 -10.30
N GLN A 413 4.49 -3.22 -9.95
CA GLN A 413 4.35 -2.62 -8.62
C GLN A 413 3.01 -2.93 -7.94
N SER A 414 1.93 -3.06 -8.70
CA SER A 414 0.59 -3.24 -8.16
C SER A 414 -0.13 -4.33 -8.91
N ALA A 415 -0.92 -5.11 -8.18
CA ALA A 415 -1.87 -6.07 -8.70
C ALA A 415 -3.07 -6.11 -7.77
N ALA A 416 -4.20 -6.62 -8.25
CA ALA A 416 -5.39 -6.82 -7.42
C ALA A 416 -6.19 -8.03 -7.94
N TRP A 417 -6.83 -8.73 -7.01
CA TRP A 417 -7.64 -9.91 -7.28
C TRP A 417 -9.13 -9.56 -7.36
N ALA A 418 -9.83 -10.12 -8.35
CA ALA A 418 -11.29 -10.07 -8.45
C ALA A 418 -11.79 -11.20 -9.37
N ASP A 419 -13.05 -11.59 -9.22
CA ASP A 419 -13.74 -12.53 -10.11
C ASP A 419 -14.41 -11.69 -11.23
N TYR A 420 -13.70 -11.37 -12.31
CA TYR A 420 -14.14 -10.31 -13.24
C TYR A 420 -15.22 -10.79 -14.22
N ASP A 421 -15.31 -12.10 -14.48
CA ASP A 421 -16.36 -12.71 -15.29
C ASP A 421 -17.43 -13.50 -14.50
N LEU A 422 -17.35 -13.46 -13.17
CA LEU A 422 -18.33 -14.01 -12.22
C LEU A 422 -18.48 -15.54 -12.34
N ASP A 423 -17.38 -16.24 -12.59
CA ASP A 423 -17.33 -17.71 -12.73
C ASP A 423 -16.96 -18.46 -11.44
N GLY A 424 -16.66 -17.73 -10.35
CA GLY A 424 -16.37 -18.26 -9.03
C GLY A 424 -14.88 -18.40 -8.71
N TRP A 425 -13.99 -18.06 -9.64
CA TRP A 425 -12.54 -18.09 -9.45
C TRP A 425 -11.97 -16.68 -9.42
N LEU A 426 -10.92 -16.46 -8.61
CA LEU A 426 -10.28 -15.15 -8.54
C LEU A 426 -9.21 -15.00 -9.62
N ASP A 427 -9.39 -13.97 -10.43
CA ASP A 427 -8.50 -13.53 -11.50
C ASP A 427 -7.53 -12.45 -11.00
N LEU A 428 -6.43 -12.27 -11.73
CA LEU A 428 -5.34 -11.38 -11.32
C LEU A 428 -5.08 -10.30 -12.37
N PHE A 429 -5.37 -9.03 -12.05
CA PHE A 429 -4.85 -7.91 -12.83
C PHE A 429 -3.46 -7.51 -12.33
N VAL A 430 -2.50 -7.33 -13.25
CA VAL A 430 -1.13 -6.90 -12.96
C VAL A 430 -0.80 -5.59 -13.67
N GLY A 431 -0.59 -4.54 -12.88
CA GLY A 431 -0.15 -3.22 -13.31
C GLY A 431 1.36 -3.21 -13.60
N ASN A 432 1.69 -3.05 -14.89
CA ASN A 432 3.07 -3.01 -15.39
C ASN A 432 3.57 -1.57 -15.57
N GLU A 433 4.88 -1.38 -15.40
CA GLU A 433 5.55 -0.09 -15.58
C GLU A 433 5.98 0.15 -17.03
N SER A 434 5.22 0.97 -17.78
CA SER A 434 5.65 1.50 -19.09
C SER A 434 6.25 2.91 -18.98
N ASP A 435 7.58 2.98 -18.83
CA ASP A 435 8.41 4.19 -18.98
C ASP A 435 9.25 4.12 -20.28
N ARG A 436 10.50 3.66 -20.20
CA ARG A 436 11.39 3.53 -21.37
C ARG A 436 11.07 2.34 -22.26
N GLU A 437 10.42 1.33 -21.69
CA GLU A 437 10.02 0.09 -22.36
C GLU A 437 8.49 0.00 -22.36
N THR A 438 7.94 -0.60 -23.41
CA THR A 438 6.50 -0.81 -23.54
C THR A 438 6.12 -2.13 -22.88
N ASN A 439 5.58 -2.05 -21.67
CA ASN A 439 5.19 -3.15 -20.82
C ASN A 439 3.67 -3.07 -20.58
N PRO A 440 2.82 -3.64 -21.46
CA PRO A 440 1.37 -3.60 -21.28
C PRO A 440 0.97 -4.33 -20.00
N CYS A 441 -0.06 -3.83 -19.32
CA CYS A 441 -0.69 -4.51 -18.18
C CYS A 441 -1.30 -5.84 -18.61
N GLN A 442 -1.44 -6.76 -17.65
CA GLN A 442 -1.90 -8.13 -17.88
C GLN A 442 -3.12 -8.42 -17.01
N LEU A 443 -4.06 -9.23 -17.50
CA LEU A 443 -5.25 -9.68 -16.79
C LEU A 443 -5.32 -11.17 -16.97
N PHE A 444 -4.95 -11.89 -15.93
CA PHE A 444 -4.84 -13.33 -15.91
C PHE A 444 -6.16 -13.92 -15.43
N ARG A 445 -6.95 -14.46 -16.37
CA ARG A 445 -8.13 -15.24 -16.08
C ARG A 445 -7.74 -16.58 -15.47
N ASN A 446 -8.35 -16.95 -14.36
CA ASN A 446 -8.16 -18.24 -13.72
C ASN A 446 -8.88 -19.34 -14.51
N ASN A 447 -8.22 -20.46 -14.81
CA ASN A 447 -8.81 -21.56 -15.57
C ASN A 447 -9.53 -22.59 -14.66
N GLY A 448 -9.49 -22.43 -13.33
CA GLY A 448 -10.08 -23.36 -12.36
C GLY A 448 -9.31 -24.69 -12.21
N ASP A 449 -8.11 -24.78 -12.76
CA ASP A 449 -7.20 -25.94 -12.68
C ASP A 449 -5.81 -25.61 -12.12
N GLY A 450 -5.68 -24.42 -11.51
CA GLY A 450 -4.41 -23.88 -11.00
C GLY A 450 -3.54 -23.21 -12.07
N THR A 451 -4.07 -22.99 -13.27
CA THR A 451 -3.40 -22.25 -14.35
C THR A 451 -4.18 -21.00 -14.76
N PHE A 452 -3.49 -20.06 -15.41
CA PHE A 452 -4.06 -18.78 -15.85
C PHE A 452 -3.88 -18.53 -17.35
N THR A 453 -4.76 -17.69 -17.91
CA THR A 453 -4.72 -17.21 -19.30
C THR A 453 -4.70 -15.67 -19.33
N ASP A 454 -3.72 -15.05 -19.99
CA ASP A 454 -3.67 -13.58 -20.14
C ASP A 454 -4.70 -13.10 -21.18
N MET A 455 -5.79 -12.51 -20.68
CA MET A 455 -6.95 -12.01 -21.43
C MET A 455 -6.88 -10.52 -21.73
N ALA A 456 -5.88 -9.78 -21.24
CA ALA A 456 -5.89 -8.30 -21.21
C ALA A 456 -6.18 -7.65 -22.56
N ARG A 457 -5.65 -8.22 -23.65
CA ARG A 457 -5.84 -7.70 -25.01
C ARG A 457 -7.23 -7.99 -25.57
N ASP A 458 -7.80 -9.12 -25.19
CA ASP A 458 -9.05 -9.63 -25.74
C ASP A 458 -10.26 -8.95 -25.10
N VAL A 459 -10.15 -8.59 -23.81
CA VAL A 459 -11.20 -7.85 -23.07
C VAL A 459 -10.98 -6.32 -22.99
N GLY A 460 -9.83 -5.81 -23.47
CA GLY A 460 -9.59 -4.37 -23.69
C GLY A 460 -8.75 -3.63 -22.66
N VAL A 461 -8.17 -4.31 -21.66
CA VAL A 461 -7.44 -3.73 -20.51
C VAL A 461 -5.91 -3.87 -20.57
N ALA A 462 -5.33 -4.20 -21.74
CA ALA A 462 -3.88 -4.23 -21.97
C ALA A 462 -3.24 -2.83 -22.00
N HIS A 463 -3.44 -2.07 -20.92
CA HIS A 463 -3.07 -0.67 -20.76
C HIS A 463 -1.55 -0.47 -20.81
N VAL A 464 -1.09 0.59 -21.47
CA VAL A 464 0.32 0.97 -21.55
C VAL A 464 0.49 2.33 -20.87
N GLY A 465 0.84 2.29 -19.58
CA GLY A 465 1.05 3.46 -18.73
C GLY A 465 2.04 3.15 -17.62
N PHE A 466 2.41 4.16 -16.83
CA PHE A 466 3.35 3.97 -15.71
C PHE A 466 2.56 3.66 -14.42
N VAL A 467 1.92 2.49 -14.39
CA VAL A 467 0.94 2.11 -13.36
C VAL A 467 1.61 1.97 -11.99
N LYS A 468 0.98 2.54 -10.95
CA LYS A 468 1.44 2.50 -9.54
C LYS A 468 0.40 1.96 -8.57
N GLY A 469 -0.87 2.00 -8.94
CA GLY A 469 -1.97 1.46 -8.16
C GLY A 469 -3.02 0.81 -9.06
N VAL A 470 -3.63 -0.25 -8.56
CA VAL A 470 -4.67 -1.04 -9.21
C VAL A 470 -5.75 -1.30 -8.16
N ALA A 471 -7.00 -0.96 -8.45
CA ALA A 471 -8.12 -1.27 -7.57
C ALA A 471 -9.32 -1.79 -8.38
N TRP A 472 -10.05 -2.73 -7.80
CA TRP A 472 -11.34 -3.21 -8.28
C TRP A 472 -12.46 -2.61 -7.44
N GLY A 473 -13.62 -2.34 -8.04
CA GLY A 473 -14.83 -1.86 -7.36
C GLY A 473 -16.07 -1.95 -8.27
N ASP A 474 -17.27 -1.77 -7.73
CA ASP A 474 -18.56 -1.82 -8.45
C ASP A 474 -19.12 -0.39 -8.60
N VAL A 475 -18.58 0.37 -9.56
CA VAL A 475 -18.77 1.84 -9.59
C VAL A 475 -20.18 2.27 -9.99
N ASN A 476 -20.96 1.33 -10.51
CA ASN A 476 -22.30 1.57 -11.04
C ASN A 476 -23.39 0.72 -10.34
N ASN A 477 -23.01 -0.04 -9.29
CA ASN A 477 -23.87 -0.96 -8.54
C ASN A 477 -24.57 -2.03 -9.43
N ASP A 478 -23.89 -2.54 -10.46
CA ASP A 478 -24.38 -3.61 -11.33
C ASP A 478 -23.90 -5.02 -10.93
N GLY A 479 -23.00 -5.11 -9.94
CA GLY A 479 -22.49 -6.36 -9.38
C GLY A 479 -21.31 -6.97 -10.13
N ARG A 480 -20.71 -6.25 -11.09
CA ARG A 480 -19.45 -6.64 -11.77
C ARG A 480 -18.27 -5.82 -11.27
N PRO A 481 -17.08 -6.42 -11.10
CA PRO A 481 -15.86 -5.65 -10.83
C PRO A 481 -15.43 -4.80 -12.03
N ASP A 482 -15.41 -3.49 -11.83
CA ASP A 482 -14.76 -2.47 -12.64
C ASP A 482 -13.33 -2.24 -12.17
N LEU A 483 -12.46 -1.74 -13.06
CA LEU A 483 -11.02 -1.64 -12.83
C LEU A 483 -10.53 -0.19 -12.90
N TYR A 484 -9.86 0.28 -11.85
CA TYR A 484 -9.19 1.58 -11.83
C TYR A 484 -7.67 1.46 -11.76
N LEU A 485 -6.97 2.28 -12.56
CA LEU A 485 -5.52 2.35 -12.64
C LEU A 485 -5.00 3.74 -12.27
N SER A 486 -4.14 3.81 -11.25
CA SER A 486 -3.31 4.98 -10.96
C SER A 486 -2.07 4.95 -11.88
N CYS A 487 -1.88 6.02 -12.67
CA CYS A 487 -0.81 6.10 -13.69
C CYS A 487 0.11 7.31 -13.42
N PHE A 488 1.34 7.07 -12.98
CA PHE A 488 2.21 8.14 -12.49
C PHE A 488 2.73 9.07 -13.60
N GLY A 489 2.47 10.37 -13.45
CA GLY A 489 2.77 11.41 -14.43
C GLY A 489 1.79 11.45 -15.61
N GLN A 490 0.67 10.72 -15.54
CA GLN A 490 -0.27 10.46 -16.62
C GLN A 490 -1.71 10.60 -16.12
N PRO A 491 -2.73 10.66 -17.00
CA PRO A 491 -4.11 10.51 -16.57
C PRO A 491 -4.32 9.09 -16.01
N ASN A 492 -4.95 9.00 -14.84
CA ASN A 492 -5.48 7.72 -14.32
C ASN A 492 -6.59 7.21 -15.23
N VAL A 493 -6.94 5.92 -15.14
CA VAL A 493 -7.92 5.28 -16.04
C VAL A 493 -8.96 4.47 -15.26
N LEU A 494 -10.24 4.62 -15.63
CA LEU A 494 -11.35 3.79 -15.16
C LEU A 494 -11.91 2.96 -16.33
N TYR A 495 -11.89 1.65 -16.16
CA TYR A 495 -12.47 0.67 -17.07
C TYR A 495 -13.73 0.06 -16.46
N VAL A 496 -14.89 0.33 -17.06
CA VAL A 496 -16.19 -0.23 -16.63
C VAL A 496 -16.44 -1.55 -17.35
N ASN A 497 -16.86 -2.57 -16.60
CA ASN A 497 -17.03 -3.96 -17.03
C ASN A 497 -18.46 -4.24 -17.55
N SER A 498 -18.55 -4.94 -18.67
CA SER A 498 -19.78 -5.39 -19.28
C SER A 498 -19.68 -6.86 -19.65
N LEU A 499 -20.57 -7.67 -19.08
CA LEU A 499 -20.67 -9.11 -19.29
C LEU A 499 -21.81 -9.44 -20.27
N ASP A 500 -21.52 -10.17 -21.34
CA ASP A 500 -22.54 -10.69 -22.26
C ASP A 500 -23.23 -11.92 -21.63
N GLU A 501 -24.48 -11.74 -21.16
CA GLU A 501 -25.27 -12.78 -20.47
C GLU A 501 -25.49 -14.08 -21.29
N LEU A 502 -25.31 -14.05 -22.62
CA LEU A 502 -25.52 -15.21 -23.49
C LEU A 502 -24.25 -16.06 -23.65
N THR A 503 -23.08 -15.46 -23.44
CA THR A 503 -21.77 -16.07 -23.70
C THR A 503 -20.87 -16.12 -22.47
N GLY A 504 -21.18 -15.38 -21.39
CA GLY A 504 -20.33 -15.22 -20.22
C GLY A 504 -19.03 -14.47 -20.52
N SER A 505 -18.96 -13.73 -21.63
CA SER A 505 -17.74 -13.03 -22.04
C SER A 505 -17.75 -11.59 -21.54
N ALA A 506 -16.74 -11.22 -20.74
CA ALA A 506 -16.55 -9.86 -20.26
C ALA A 506 -15.88 -8.96 -21.32
N SER A 507 -16.09 -7.66 -21.17
CA SER A 507 -15.45 -6.61 -21.98
C SER A 507 -15.41 -5.31 -21.20
N PHE A 508 -14.33 -4.55 -21.34
CA PHE A 508 -14.13 -3.31 -20.59
C PHE A 508 -14.19 -2.07 -21.49
N GLN A 509 -14.84 -1.02 -20.98
CA GLN A 509 -14.90 0.29 -21.63
C GLN A 509 -14.16 1.33 -20.77
N ASP A 510 -13.19 2.02 -21.37
CA ASP A 510 -12.61 3.24 -20.79
C ASP A 510 -13.71 4.30 -20.64
N SER A 511 -14.04 4.60 -19.39
CA SER A 511 -15.08 5.55 -18.97
C SER A 511 -14.49 6.77 -18.26
N THR A 512 -13.17 6.92 -18.24
CA THR A 512 -12.43 7.88 -17.39
C THR A 512 -12.91 9.33 -17.54
N GLU A 513 -13.06 9.80 -18.78
CA GLU A 513 -13.51 11.18 -19.08
C GLU A 513 -15.01 11.39 -18.81
N ALA A 514 -15.82 10.33 -18.92
CA ALA A 514 -17.25 10.40 -18.60
C ALA A 514 -17.48 10.42 -17.08
N ALA A 515 -16.69 9.63 -16.34
CA ALA A 515 -16.75 9.51 -14.89
C ALA A 515 -16.10 10.68 -14.15
N GLY A 516 -15.13 11.38 -14.76
CA GLY A 516 -14.45 12.56 -14.18
C GLY A 516 -13.22 12.25 -13.31
N VAL A 517 -12.73 11.00 -13.34
CA VAL A 517 -11.79 10.44 -12.35
C VAL A 517 -10.32 10.41 -12.79
N ARG A 518 -9.94 11.22 -13.80
CA ARG A 518 -8.60 11.23 -14.44
C ARG A 518 -7.45 11.89 -13.66
N PHE A 519 -7.67 12.27 -12.40
CA PHE A 519 -6.72 13.03 -11.56
C PHE A 519 -6.60 12.38 -10.16
N PRO A 520 -5.55 12.69 -9.35
CA PRO A 520 -4.37 13.52 -9.64
C PRO A 520 -3.45 12.86 -10.69
N LEU A 521 -2.62 13.65 -11.39
CA LEU A 521 -1.73 13.13 -12.44
C LEU A 521 -0.46 12.47 -11.90
N GLY A 522 -0.02 12.84 -10.70
CA GLY A 522 0.97 12.10 -9.93
C GLY A 522 0.23 11.38 -8.84
N SER A 523 -0.09 10.11 -9.03
CA SER A 523 -0.87 9.26 -8.12
C SER A 523 -0.08 8.01 -7.74
N PHE A 524 -0.43 7.40 -6.59
CA PHE A 524 0.12 6.11 -6.16
C PHE A 524 -0.95 5.24 -5.46
N PRO A 525 -1.38 5.53 -4.22
CA PRO A 525 -2.34 4.69 -3.52
C PRO A 525 -3.74 4.95 -4.08
N VAL A 526 -4.50 3.87 -4.28
CA VAL A 526 -5.88 3.91 -4.76
C VAL A 526 -6.66 2.74 -4.21
N TRP A 527 -7.91 2.98 -3.84
CA TRP A 527 -8.87 1.94 -3.44
C TRP A 527 -10.31 2.42 -3.60
N PHE A 528 -11.23 1.45 -3.59
CA PHE A 528 -12.67 1.67 -3.46
C PHE A 528 -13.14 1.27 -2.05
N TRP A 529 -14.17 1.96 -1.56
CA TRP A 529 -14.89 1.69 -0.29
C TRP A 529 -16.25 2.41 -0.34
N ASP A 530 -17.06 2.35 0.71
CA ASP A 530 -18.25 3.20 0.90
C ASP A 530 -17.97 4.10 2.13
N PHE A 531 -17.59 5.37 1.94
CA PHE A 531 -17.09 6.17 3.08
C PHE A 531 -18.19 6.82 3.91
N ASP A 532 -19.41 6.96 3.37
CA ASP A 532 -20.55 7.57 4.07
C ASP A 532 -21.69 6.58 4.38
N ASN A 533 -21.51 5.31 4.01
CA ASN A 533 -22.45 4.20 4.16
C ASN A 533 -23.76 4.36 3.35
N ASP A 534 -23.73 5.02 2.19
CA ASP A 534 -24.91 5.21 1.34
C ASP A 534 -25.29 3.95 0.50
N GLY A 535 -24.35 3.03 0.32
CA GLY A 535 -24.47 1.79 -0.44
C GLY A 535 -23.83 1.81 -1.84
N TRP A 536 -23.04 2.82 -2.17
CA TRP A 536 -22.25 2.92 -3.41
C TRP A 536 -20.76 3.02 -3.09
N GLU A 537 -19.93 2.55 -4.02
CA GLU A 537 -18.48 2.64 -3.83
C GLU A 537 -17.91 3.97 -4.36
N ASP A 538 -17.24 4.67 -3.46
CA ASP A 538 -16.42 5.84 -3.67
C ASP A 538 -14.96 5.46 -3.95
N LEU A 539 -14.20 6.41 -4.49
CA LEU A 539 -12.81 6.20 -4.92
C LEU A 539 -11.86 7.18 -4.23
N LEU A 540 -10.87 6.69 -3.48
CA LEU A 540 -9.78 7.51 -2.98
C LEU A 540 -8.56 7.36 -3.88
N VAL A 541 -7.95 8.48 -4.29
CA VAL A 541 -6.67 8.50 -5.01
C VAL A 541 -5.71 9.48 -4.33
N ALA A 542 -4.64 8.97 -3.73
CA ALA A 542 -3.65 9.80 -3.06
C ALA A 542 -2.55 10.30 -4.03
N PRO A 543 -2.11 11.56 -3.91
CA PRO A 543 -1.12 12.14 -4.78
C PRO A 543 0.27 11.66 -4.39
N PHE A 544 1.16 11.65 -5.37
CA PHE A 544 2.59 11.58 -5.17
C PHE A 544 3.27 12.67 -5.99
N SER A 545 3.94 13.62 -5.32
CA SER A 545 4.74 14.67 -5.97
C SER A 545 6.19 14.72 -5.47
N GLY A 546 6.69 13.57 -4.98
CA GLY A 546 8.10 13.34 -4.65
C GLY A 546 9.02 13.22 -5.88
N PHE A 547 10.24 12.71 -5.67
CA PHE A 547 11.38 12.68 -6.61
C PHE A 547 12.14 13.99 -6.86
N ASN A 548 11.69 15.12 -6.33
CA ASN A 548 12.48 16.36 -6.36
C ASN A 548 13.52 16.38 -5.22
N PHE A 549 14.76 15.99 -5.53
CA PHE A 549 15.90 15.99 -4.59
C PHE A 549 16.38 17.39 -4.12
N ASP A 550 15.66 18.46 -4.49
CA ASP A 550 15.95 19.85 -4.11
C ASP A 550 15.23 20.31 -2.82
N GLY A 551 14.41 19.44 -2.22
CA GLY A 551 13.62 19.75 -1.01
C GLY A 551 12.26 20.40 -1.27
N SER A 552 11.89 20.66 -2.54
CA SER A 552 10.59 21.25 -2.88
C SER A 552 9.39 20.37 -2.47
N ALA A 553 9.53 19.05 -2.49
CA ALA A 553 8.51 18.12 -1.99
C ALA A 553 8.24 18.31 -0.48
N LEU A 554 9.30 18.40 0.34
CA LEU A 554 9.20 18.71 1.76
C LEU A 554 8.60 20.10 2.00
N ALA A 555 9.05 21.12 1.28
CA ALA A 555 8.54 22.49 1.42
C ALA A 555 7.03 22.62 1.13
N LYS A 556 6.49 21.78 0.23
CA LYS A 556 5.04 21.71 -0.05
C LYS A 556 4.24 21.17 1.13
N VAL A 557 4.68 20.06 1.74
CA VAL A 557 4.05 19.49 2.94
C VAL A 557 4.10 20.49 4.10
N VAL A 558 5.25 21.13 4.31
CA VAL A 558 5.42 22.17 5.35
C VAL A 558 4.57 23.41 5.09
N SER A 559 4.28 23.74 3.82
CA SER A 559 3.35 24.83 3.48
C SER A 559 1.92 24.53 3.94
N GLU A 560 1.46 23.29 3.80
CA GLU A 560 0.12 22.87 4.28
C GLU A 560 0.00 22.97 5.80
N TYR A 561 0.96 22.43 6.56
CA TYR A 561 1.01 22.60 8.02
C TYR A 561 1.02 24.07 8.46
N LEU A 562 1.54 24.98 7.64
CA LEU A 562 1.53 26.43 7.90
C LEU A 562 0.27 27.15 7.40
N GLY A 563 -0.74 26.43 6.89
CA GLY A 563 -1.98 26.99 6.33
C GLY A 563 -1.76 27.81 5.05
N ARG A 564 -0.73 27.48 4.28
CA ARG A 564 -0.35 28.18 3.03
C ARG A 564 -0.66 27.31 1.82
N ASP A 565 -1.02 27.95 0.72
CA ASP A 565 -1.06 27.28 -0.58
C ASP A 565 0.33 26.75 -0.94
N SER A 566 0.41 25.45 -1.15
CA SER A 566 1.64 24.72 -1.49
C SER A 566 1.86 24.60 -3.00
N GLY A 567 0.83 24.87 -3.82
CA GLY A 567 0.83 24.55 -5.25
C GLY A 567 1.05 23.07 -5.56
N ALA A 568 0.76 22.18 -4.60
CA ALA A 568 0.88 20.73 -4.75
C ALA A 568 -0.48 20.10 -5.04
N ASP A 569 -0.46 18.99 -5.78
CA ASP A 569 -1.64 18.14 -5.95
C ASP A 569 -1.99 17.48 -4.60
N CYS A 570 -3.28 17.24 -4.37
CA CYS A 570 -3.82 16.77 -3.08
C CYS A 570 -4.54 15.43 -3.22
N ILE A 571 -4.94 14.80 -2.10
CA ILE A 571 -5.84 13.64 -2.14
C ILE A 571 -7.10 14.02 -2.92
N HIS A 572 -7.50 13.14 -3.83
CA HIS A 572 -8.81 13.15 -4.44
C HIS A 572 -9.67 12.09 -3.75
N LEU A 573 -10.81 12.52 -3.22
CA LEU A 573 -11.85 11.65 -2.67
C LEU A 573 -13.05 11.83 -3.58
N TYR A 574 -13.23 10.89 -4.49
CA TYR A 574 -14.27 10.89 -5.49
C TYR A 574 -15.53 10.24 -4.91
N HIS A 575 -16.49 11.07 -4.52
CA HIS A 575 -17.82 10.62 -4.12
C HIS A 575 -18.64 10.19 -5.34
N ASN A 576 -19.30 9.05 -5.26
CA ASN A 576 -20.10 8.48 -6.34
C ASN A 576 -21.45 9.22 -6.49
N ASN A 577 -21.75 9.75 -7.68
CA ASN A 577 -23.00 10.49 -7.91
C ASN A 577 -24.21 9.57 -8.24
N HIS A 578 -24.03 8.24 -8.20
CA HIS A 578 -25.03 7.19 -8.52
C HIS A 578 -25.53 7.21 -9.97
N ASP A 579 -24.81 7.89 -10.86
CA ASP A 579 -25.15 8.03 -12.29
C ASP A 579 -23.99 7.67 -13.25
N GLY A 580 -22.95 7.03 -12.71
CA GLY A 580 -21.70 6.71 -13.42
C GLY A 580 -20.69 7.86 -13.47
N THR A 581 -20.95 8.96 -12.75
CA THR A 581 -20.02 10.07 -12.57
C THR A 581 -19.60 10.25 -11.12
N PHE A 582 -18.46 10.90 -10.90
CA PHE A 582 -17.91 11.17 -9.57
C PHE A 582 -17.64 12.65 -9.34
N THR A 583 -17.71 13.07 -8.07
CA THR A 583 -17.36 14.42 -7.63
C THR A 583 -16.17 14.34 -6.67
N ASN A 584 -15.05 15.04 -6.94
CA ASN A 584 -13.98 15.15 -5.95
C ASN A 584 -14.43 16.07 -4.80
N VAL A 585 -14.67 15.50 -3.63
CA VAL A 585 -15.14 16.17 -2.40
C VAL A 585 -14.04 16.30 -1.33
N ALA A 586 -12.78 15.97 -1.65
CA ALA A 586 -11.69 16.04 -0.67
C ALA A 586 -11.54 17.42 0.03
N PRO A 587 -11.75 18.59 -0.63
CA PRO A 587 -11.71 19.87 0.07
C PRO A 587 -12.84 20.04 1.09
N GLU A 588 -14.07 19.68 0.71
CA GLU A 588 -15.27 19.72 1.56
C GLU A 588 -15.15 18.77 2.75
N MET A 589 -14.55 17.60 2.53
CA MET A 589 -14.26 16.57 3.52
C MET A 589 -12.99 16.85 4.34
N HIS A 590 -12.35 18.01 4.20
CA HIS A 590 -11.07 18.40 4.82
C HIS A 590 -9.85 17.48 4.52
N LEU A 591 -10.01 16.53 3.60
CA LEU A 591 -8.99 15.54 3.22
C LEU A 591 -8.08 16.02 2.08
N ALA A 592 -8.29 17.20 1.48
CA ALA A 592 -7.42 17.77 0.45
C ALA A 592 -6.02 18.13 0.99
N LYS A 593 -5.19 17.10 1.18
CA LYS A 593 -3.84 17.18 1.75
C LYS A 593 -2.79 16.80 0.70
N PRO A 594 -1.66 17.53 0.60
CA PRO A 594 -0.55 17.13 -0.24
C PRO A 594 0.28 16.07 0.49
N LEU A 595 0.14 14.82 0.08
CA LEU A 595 0.91 13.71 0.63
C LEU A 595 2.09 13.34 -0.27
N LEU A 596 3.02 12.60 0.33
CA LEU A 596 4.11 11.90 -0.35
C LEU A 596 3.94 10.38 -0.15
N ALA A 597 2.69 9.92 -0.24
CA ALA A 597 2.29 8.57 0.11
C ALA A 597 2.63 7.57 -1.01
N MET A 598 3.29 6.46 -0.67
CA MET A 598 3.55 5.37 -1.63
C MET A 598 2.77 4.11 -1.29
N GLY A 599 2.70 3.77 0.01
CA GLY A 599 1.78 2.77 0.52
C GLY A 599 0.83 3.39 1.52
N ALA A 600 -0.38 2.83 1.60
CA ALA A 600 -1.47 3.30 2.43
C ALA A 600 -2.56 2.24 2.47
N ASN A 601 -3.33 2.19 3.56
CA ASN A 601 -4.46 1.28 3.68
C ASN A 601 -5.52 1.88 4.62
N PHE A 602 -6.63 1.17 4.79
CA PHE A 602 -7.80 1.59 5.54
C PHE A 602 -8.30 0.52 6.51
N GLY A 603 -9.06 0.97 7.50
CA GLY A 603 -9.63 0.19 8.60
C GLY A 603 -10.40 1.11 9.55
N ASP A 604 -11.09 0.56 10.55
CA ASP A 604 -11.93 1.30 11.51
C ASP A 604 -11.18 1.44 12.84
N LEU A 605 -10.41 2.52 13.02
CA LEU A 605 -9.46 2.65 14.13
C LEU A 605 -10.12 2.89 15.49
N ASP A 606 -11.36 3.38 15.52
CA ASP A 606 -12.13 3.54 16.75
C ASP A 606 -13.43 2.75 16.82
N ASN A 607 -13.58 1.75 15.94
CA ASN A 607 -14.73 0.85 15.86
C ASN A 607 -16.07 1.62 15.71
N ASP A 608 -16.09 2.78 15.05
CA ASP A 608 -17.30 3.59 14.89
C ASP A 608 -18.16 3.20 13.69
N GLY A 609 -17.74 2.26 12.83
CA GLY A 609 -18.46 1.79 11.64
C GLY A 609 -18.23 2.65 10.39
N LEU A 610 -17.15 3.42 10.36
CA LEU A 610 -16.68 4.22 9.23
C LEU A 610 -15.19 3.96 9.03
N LEU A 611 -14.76 3.79 7.79
CA LEU A 611 -13.37 3.47 7.49
C LEU A 611 -12.49 4.72 7.52
N ASP A 612 -11.44 4.64 8.32
CA ASP A 612 -10.34 5.59 8.46
C ASP A 612 -9.20 5.25 7.48
N CYS A 613 -8.17 6.09 7.41
CA CYS A 613 -7.03 5.82 6.53
C CYS A 613 -5.67 6.18 7.15
N TYR A 614 -4.68 5.33 6.88
CA TYR A 614 -3.27 5.53 7.25
C TYR A 614 -2.37 5.56 6.01
N PHE A 615 -1.54 6.60 5.91
CA PHE A 615 -0.67 6.87 4.76
C PHE A 615 0.82 6.84 5.13
N GLY A 616 1.54 5.89 4.54
CA GLY A 616 3.00 5.75 4.61
C GLY A 616 3.71 6.70 3.66
N THR A 617 4.48 7.64 4.20
CA THR A 617 5.18 8.67 3.41
C THR A 617 6.51 8.16 2.83
N GLY A 618 6.48 7.72 1.58
CA GLY A 618 7.55 6.94 0.94
C GLY A 618 8.63 7.71 0.18
N ASP A 619 8.56 9.05 0.07
CA ASP A 619 9.42 9.83 -0.87
C ASP A 619 10.91 9.40 -0.87
N PRO A 620 11.44 8.86 -1.99
CA PRO A 620 12.81 8.32 -2.05
C PRO A 620 13.94 9.34 -1.86
N SER A 621 13.65 10.63 -1.71
CA SER A 621 14.67 11.61 -1.34
C SER A 621 15.09 11.44 0.11
N PHE A 622 16.37 11.10 0.30
CA PHE A 622 16.95 10.84 1.62
C PHE A 622 16.96 12.06 2.57
N THR A 623 16.83 13.27 2.00
CA THR A 623 16.71 14.54 2.73
C THR A 623 15.29 14.86 3.19
N THR A 624 14.27 14.19 2.64
CA THR A 624 12.87 14.37 3.03
C THR A 624 12.60 13.57 4.30
N LEU A 625 12.15 14.23 5.36
CA LEU A 625 11.70 13.62 6.61
C LEU A 625 10.37 14.27 7.00
N VAL A 626 9.27 13.54 6.90
CA VAL A 626 7.91 13.98 7.20
C VAL A 626 7.19 12.85 7.92
N PRO A 627 6.17 13.14 8.77
CA PRO A 627 5.42 12.07 9.41
C PRO A 627 4.51 11.37 8.39
N ASN A 628 4.39 10.06 8.53
CA ASN A 628 3.21 9.30 8.10
C ASN A 628 1.94 9.96 8.69
N ARG A 629 0.77 9.83 8.04
CA ARG A 629 -0.45 10.53 8.48
C ARG A 629 -1.64 9.60 8.58
N ALA A 630 -2.44 9.80 9.62
CA ALA A 630 -3.65 9.07 9.90
C ALA A 630 -4.85 10.04 9.92
N PHE A 631 -5.95 9.66 9.27
CA PHE A 631 -7.16 10.46 9.17
C PHE A 631 -8.39 9.66 9.56
N ARG A 632 -9.14 10.16 10.55
CA ARG A 632 -10.37 9.54 11.06
C ARG A 632 -11.59 10.04 10.30
N ASN A 633 -12.47 9.16 9.85
CA ASN A 633 -13.74 9.48 9.20
C ASN A 633 -14.78 9.92 10.25
N ALA A 634 -15.07 11.22 10.29
CA ALA A 634 -15.94 11.84 11.28
C ALA A 634 -17.40 11.85 10.83
N GLY A 635 -18.05 10.68 10.84
CA GLY A 635 -19.48 10.57 10.56
C GLY A 635 -19.85 10.66 9.07
N GLY A 636 -18.96 10.25 8.16
CA GLY A 636 -19.22 10.27 6.70
C GLY A 636 -19.27 11.67 6.08
N ASN A 637 -18.85 12.72 6.79
CA ASN A 637 -19.00 14.12 6.34
C ASN A 637 -17.75 15.01 6.52
N ALA A 638 -16.69 14.49 7.14
CA ALA A 638 -15.38 15.11 7.21
C ALA A 638 -14.32 14.06 7.61
N PHE A 639 -13.06 14.28 7.26
CA PHE A 639 -11.93 13.57 7.84
C PHE A 639 -11.19 14.47 8.83
N GLN A 640 -10.76 13.88 9.94
CA GLN A 640 -10.05 14.53 11.05
C GLN A 640 -8.61 14.02 11.12
N ASP A 641 -7.62 14.92 11.19
CA ASP A 641 -6.24 14.50 11.39
C ASP A 641 -6.04 13.97 12.82
N ILE A 642 -5.70 12.69 12.95
CA ILE A 642 -5.43 11.99 14.21
C ILE A 642 -3.94 11.63 14.37
N THR A 643 -3.07 12.11 13.49
CA THR A 643 -1.64 11.74 13.41
C THR A 643 -0.89 11.92 14.74
N THR A 644 -1.11 13.03 15.45
CA THR A 644 -0.31 13.40 16.64
C THR A 644 -0.97 13.05 17.97
N SER A 645 -2.31 12.94 18.02
CA SER A 645 -3.03 12.31 19.14
C SER A 645 -2.81 10.80 19.16
N GLY A 646 -3.06 10.16 18.00
CA GLY A 646 -2.84 8.74 17.73
C GLY A 646 -1.41 8.27 17.97
N GLY A 647 -0.42 9.12 17.68
CA GLY A 647 0.99 8.68 17.67
C GLY A 647 1.41 7.94 16.42
N LEU A 648 0.58 7.99 15.37
CA LEU A 648 0.82 7.32 14.10
C LEU A 648 1.77 8.13 13.18
N GLY A 649 2.21 9.31 13.64
CA GLY A 649 3.11 10.25 12.96
C GLY A 649 4.57 9.80 12.80
N HIS A 650 4.83 8.56 12.40
CA HIS A 650 6.19 8.04 12.27
C HIS A 650 7.00 8.82 11.21
N LEU A 651 8.19 9.34 11.55
CA LEU A 651 9.00 10.22 10.68
C LEU A 651 9.78 9.48 9.58
N GLN A 652 10.06 8.19 9.78
CA GLN A 652 10.69 7.35 8.76
C GLN A 652 9.67 6.85 7.76
N LYS A 653 10.17 6.51 6.57
CA LYS A 653 9.33 6.12 5.42
C LYS A 653 8.47 4.90 5.74
N GLY A 654 7.15 5.04 5.63
CA GLY A 654 6.22 3.91 5.61
C GLY A 654 5.89 3.48 4.19
N HIS A 655 5.77 2.18 3.95
CA HIS A 655 5.36 1.60 2.68
C HIS A 655 4.17 0.65 2.90
N GLY A 656 4.38 -0.67 2.91
CA GLY A 656 3.29 -1.61 3.15
C GLY A 656 2.62 -1.40 4.50
N ILE A 657 1.29 -1.28 4.48
CA ILE A 657 0.43 -1.04 5.64
C ILE A 657 -0.70 -2.07 5.60
N ALA A 658 -0.94 -2.73 6.72
CA ALA A 658 -2.02 -3.69 6.90
C ALA A 658 -2.74 -3.44 8.23
N PHE A 659 -4.06 -3.57 8.21
CA PHE A 659 -4.94 -3.49 9.37
C PHE A 659 -5.46 -4.90 9.68
N ALA A 660 -5.47 -5.27 10.96
CA ALA A 660 -6.06 -6.52 11.43
C ALA A 660 -6.27 -6.48 12.97
N ASP A 661 -7.25 -7.24 13.46
CA ASP A 661 -7.38 -7.59 14.88
C ASP A 661 -6.30 -8.64 15.24
N LEU A 662 -5.06 -8.18 15.48
CA LEU A 662 -3.90 -9.04 15.66
C LEU A 662 -3.85 -9.69 17.06
N ASP A 663 -4.52 -9.09 18.05
CA ASP A 663 -4.57 -9.55 19.44
C ASP A 663 -5.90 -10.27 19.81
N ASN A 664 -6.88 -10.27 18.89
CA ASN A 664 -8.20 -10.91 18.98
C ASN A 664 -9.15 -10.28 20.03
N ASP A 665 -8.96 -9.01 20.43
CA ASP A 665 -9.88 -8.29 21.33
C ASP A 665 -11.02 -7.52 20.61
N GLY A 666 -10.86 -7.30 19.29
CA GLY A 666 -11.91 -6.85 18.39
C GLY A 666 -11.82 -5.38 17.94
N ASP A 667 -10.72 -4.69 18.20
CA ASP A 667 -10.33 -3.51 17.41
C ASP A 667 -9.17 -3.83 16.44
N GLN A 668 -8.87 -2.90 15.53
CA GLN A 668 -7.82 -3.10 14.53
C GLN A 668 -6.50 -2.45 14.94
N ASP A 669 -5.46 -3.27 14.98
CA ASP A 669 -4.06 -2.85 15.05
C ASP A 669 -3.54 -2.43 13.67
N VAL A 670 -2.42 -1.70 13.64
CA VAL A 670 -1.76 -1.30 12.38
C VAL A 670 -0.32 -1.79 12.32
N PHE A 671 -0.04 -2.74 11.43
CA PHE A 671 1.32 -3.14 11.08
C PHE A 671 1.82 -2.34 9.87
N ALA A 672 3.06 -1.84 9.93
CA ALA A 672 3.68 -1.14 8.81
C ALA A 672 5.13 -1.55 8.57
N VAL A 673 5.45 -1.82 7.29
CA VAL A 673 6.82 -1.99 6.80
C VAL A 673 7.47 -0.63 6.60
N MET A 674 8.64 -0.48 7.22
CA MET A 674 9.32 0.79 7.36
C MET A 674 10.69 0.77 6.70
N GLY A 675 11.14 1.96 6.29
CA GLY A 675 12.39 2.17 5.56
C GLY A 675 12.14 2.63 4.13
N GLY A 676 13.14 3.30 3.58
CA GLY A 676 13.11 3.90 2.24
C GLY A 676 13.79 3.05 1.17
N ALA A 677 13.89 3.63 -0.03
CA ALA A 677 14.43 2.96 -1.21
C ALA A 677 15.97 2.85 -1.25
N ILE A 678 16.70 3.12 -0.16
CA ILE A 678 18.18 3.13 -0.15
C ILE A 678 18.78 2.59 1.16
N ALA A 679 19.98 2.02 1.09
CA ALA A 679 20.66 1.36 2.23
C ALA A 679 20.89 2.26 3.46
N GLY A 680 20.96 3.59 3.28
CA GLY A 680 21.04 4.53 4.40
C GLY A 680 19.72 4.91 5.07
N ASP A 681 18.58 4.49 4.51
CA ASP A 681 17.21 4.86 4.92
C ASP A 681 16.46 3.64 5.50
N ILE A 682 17.19 2.67 6.04
CA ILE A 682 16.62 1.47 6.67
C ILE A 682 16.00 1.79 8.05
N TYR A 683 14.97 1.04 8.43
CA TYR A 683 14.33 1.20 9.75
C TYR A 683 13.65 -0.10 10.22
N PRO A 684 13.45 -0.34 11.55
CA PRO A 684 12.59 -1.41 12.04
C PRO A 684 11.13 -1.25 11.61
N ASN A 685 10.47 -2.33 11.19
CA ASN A 685 9.01 -2.35 11.05
C ASN A 685 8.30 -2.04 12.39
N VAL A 686 7.10 -1.48 12.32
CA VAL A 686 6.31 -1.05 13.50
C VAL A 686 4.96 -1.78 13.56
N LEU A 687 4.46 -1.97 14.77
CA LEU A 687 3.15 -2.59 15.06
C LEU A 687 2.48 -1.74 16.12
N PHE A 688 1.49 -0.96 15.72
CA PHE A 688 0.76 -0.06 16.58
C PHE A 688 -0.42 -0.79 17.23
N GLU A 689 -0.24 -1.16 18.51
CA GLU A 689 -1.28 -1.68 19.42
C GLU A 689 -2.36 -0.60 19.60
N ASN A 690 -3.62 -0.95 19.33
CA ASN A 690 -4.77 -0.07 19.49
C ASN A 690 -5.16 0.07 20.98
N PRO A 691 -5.45 1.30 21.47
CA PRO A 691 -5.82 1.53 22.87
C PRO A 691 -7.27 1.19 23.25
N GLY A 692 -8.12 0.73 22.32
CA GLY A 692 -9.52 0.37 22.56
C GLY A 692 -10.45 1.54 22.84
N HIS A 693 -11.58 1.64 22.13
CA HIS A 693 -12.49 2.80 22.20
C HIS A 693 -13.77 2.55 23.00
N GLY A 694 -14.06 1.29 23.31
CA GLY A 694 -15.26 0.89 24.06
C GLY A 694 -16.54 0.91 23.21
N HIS A 695 -16.38 0.84 21.90
CA HIS A 695 -17.44 0.55 20.94
C HIS A 695 -17.60 -0.96 20.74
N HIS A 696 -18.72 -1.36 20.14
CA HIS A 696 -19.02 -2.74 19.79
C HIS A 696 -18.44 -3.08 18.41
N TRP A 697 -18.24 -4.37 18.13
CA TRP A 697 -17.66 -4.87 16.88
C TRP A 697 -18.34 -6.15 16.40
N VAL A 698 -18.07 -6.57 15.17
CA VAL A 698 -18.37 -7.91 14.65
C VAL A 698 -17.34 -8.31 13.59
N THR A 699 -16.81 -9.53 13.68
CA THR A 699 -15.85 -10.04 12.68
C THR A 699 -16.50 -11.11 11.83
N LEU A 700 -16.43 -10.98 10.51
CA LEU A 700 -17.09 -11.87 9.55
C LEU A 700 -16.06 -12.62 8.71
N ARG A 701 -16.07 -13.96 8.79
CA ARG A 701 -15.30 -14.87 7.92
C ARG A 701 -16.24 -15.46 6.86
N PHE A 702 -15.76 -15.57 5.62
CA PHE A 702 -16.60 -15.98 4.48
C PHE A 702 -16.24 -17.38 3.99
N HIS A 703 -17.25 -18.11 3.53
CA HIS A 703 -17.09 -19.43 2.93
C HIS A 703 -18.03 -19.58 1.73
N GLY A 704 -17.55 -19.14 0.58
CA GLY A 704 -18.16 -19.31 -0.74
C GLY A 704 -18.30 -20.79 -1.15
N ALA A 705 -19.18 -21.04 -2.11
CA ALA A 705 -19.47 -22.37 -2.66
C ALA A 705 -19.74 -22.36 -4.17
N GLN A 706 -20.38 -21.30 -4.67
CA GLN A 706 -20.50 -20.95 -6.10
C GLN A 706 -19.60 -19.76 -6.43
N SER A 707 -19.58 -18.76 -5.56
CA SER A 707 -18.61 -17.67 -5.58
C SER A 707 -17.31 -18.12 -4.92
N ASN A 708 -16.23 -17.36 -5.14
CA ASN A 708 -14.92 -17.63 -4.56
C ASN A 708 -14.95 -17.83 -3.03
N ARG A 709 -14.05 -18.69 -2.53
CA ARG A 709 -14.05 -19.24 -1.18
C ARG A 709 -14.05 -18.18 -0.09
N LEU A 710 -13.17 -17.19 -0.19
CA LEU A 710 -13.01 -16.11 0.79
C LEU A 710 -14.01 -14.96 0.60
N GLY A 711 -14.93 -15.07 -0.35
CA GLY A 711 -16.00 -14.11 -0.56
C GLY A 711 -15.55 -12.73 -1.07
N VAL A 712 -14.36 -12.61 -1.66
CA VAL A 712 -13.84 -11.37 -2.25
C VAL A 712 -14.85 -10.81 -3.26
N GLY A 713 -15.19 -9.52 -3.13
CA GLY A 713 -16.25 -8.85 -3.88
C GLY A 713 -17.68 -9.04 -3.34
N ALA A 714 -17.88 -9.84 -2.28
CA ALA A 714 -19.19 -9.92 -1.61
C ALA A 714 -19.49 -8.61 -0.87
N ARG A 715 -20.75 -8.18 -0.94
CA ARG A 715 -21.20 -6.90 -0.37
C ARG A 715 -22.03 -7.15 0.88
N VAL A 716 -21.54 -6.66 2.00
CA VAL A 716 -22.09 -6.79 3.35
C VAL A 716 -22.88 -5.55 3.69
N LYS A 717 -24.07 -5.73 4.28
CA LYS A 717 -24.85 -4.63 4.84
C LYS A 717 -25.43 -5.00 6.20
N LEU A 718 -24.97 -4.30 7.23
CA LEU A 718 -25.50 -4.36 8.59
C LEU A 718 -26.57 -3.30 8.77
N ALA A 719 -27.70 -3.65 9.39
CA ALA A 719 -28.66 -2.70 9.93
C ALA A 719 -28.55 -2.70 11.45
N VAL A 720 -28.12 -1.59 12.04
CA VAL A 720 -27.83 -1.48 13.48
C VAL A 720 -28.68 -0.43 14.17
N ASN A 721 -29.13 -0.73 15.40
CA ASN A 721 -29.74 0.25 16.29
C ASN A 721 -28.67 0.88 17.17
N SER A 722 -28.70 2.20 17.35
CA SER A 722 -27.86 2.93 18.32
C SER A 722 -28.70 3.96 19.10
N PRO A 723 -28.20 4.50 20.23
CA PRO A 723 -28.81 5.63 20.93
C PRO A 723 -29.00 6.89 20.05
N GLN A 724 -28.20 7.03 19.01
CA GLN A 724 -28.23 8.12 18.03
C GLN A 724 -29.27 7.87 16.91
N GLY A 725 -29.73 6.63 16.74
CA GLY A 725 -30.71 6.21 15.74
C GLY A 725 -30.33 4.92 15.03
N ASN A 726 -31.17 4.49 14.10
CA ASN A 726 -30.89 3.38 13.21
C ASN A 726 -29.95 3.83 12.09
N ARG A 727 -28.89 3.08 11.83
CA ARG A 727 -27.98 3.30 10.70
C ARG A 727 -27.67 2.02 9.96
N LYS A 728 -27.04 2.16 8.80
CA LYS A 728 -26.46 1.04 8.05
C LYS A 728 -24.94 1.13 8.14
N ILE A 729 -24.29 -0.01 8.01
CA ILE A 729 -22.85 -0.11 7.74
C ILE A 729 -22.73 -1.02 6.51
N CYS A 730 -21.98 -0.57 5.51
CA CYS A 730 -21.80 -1.17 4.20
C CYS A 730 -20.31 -1.47 4.01
N VAL A 731 -19.98 -2.72 3.64
CA VAL A 731 -18.58 -3.15 3.45
C VAL A 731 -18.53 -4.08 2.25
N THR A 732 -17.52 -3.94 1.39
CA THR A 732 -17.22 -4.91 0.33
C THR A 732 -15.99 -5.71 0.74
N VAL A 733 -16.09 -7.04 0.69
CA VAL A 733 -15.01 -7.95 1.10
C VAL A 733 -13.82 -7.80 0.17
N GLY A 734 -12.68 -7.42 0.73
CA GLY A 734 -11.39 -7.34 0.07
C GLY A 734 -10.31 -6.92 1.07
N SER A 735 -9.05 -7.02 0.67
CA SER A 735 -7.91 -6.67 1.51
C SER A 735 -7.45 -5.21 1.39
N GLY A 736 -8.05 -4.46 0.46
CA GLY A 736 -7.85 -3.02 0.28
C GLY A 736 -6.42 -2.62 -0.11
N GLY A 737 -6.13 -1.34 0.14
CA GLY A 737 -4.77 -0.83 0.27
C GLY A 737 -3.91 -0.67 -0.99
N SER A 738 -2.69 -0.21 -0.73
CA SER A 738 -1.60 -0.10 -1.68
C SER A 738 -0.29 -0.38 -0.95
N PHE A 739 0.58 -1.19 -1.58
CA PHE A 739 1.77 -1.79 -0.95
C PHE A 739 1.47 -2.79 0.18
N GLY A 740 0.21 -3.08 0.46
CA GLY A 740 -0.15 -4.07 1.46
C GLY A 740 -1.61 -4.50 1.36
N ALA A 741 -1.96 -5.47 2.19
CA ALA A 741 -3.25 -6.15 2.20
C ALA A 741 -3.65 -6.42 3.67
N SER A 742 -4.79 -5.87 4.09
CA SER A 742 -5.43 -6.23 5.37
C SER A 742 -6.00 -7.66 5.31
N SER A 743 -6.39 -8.24 6.44
CA SER A 743 -7.00 -9.58 6.42
C SER A 743 -8.28 -9.60 5.59
N LEU A 744 -8.53 -10.74 4.95
CA LEU A 744 -9.77 -10.97 4.21
C LEU A 744 -10.98 -11.21 5.14
N GLN A 745 -10.77 -11.51 6.43
CA GLN A 745 -11.85 -11.43 7.43
C GLN A 745 -12.27 -9.97 7.61
N GLN A 746 -13.58 -9.71 7.65
CA GLN A 746 -14.09 -8.34 7.76
C GLN A 746 -14.34 -8.01 9.22
N GLU A 747 -13.45 -7.21 9.81
CA GLU A 747 -13.54 -6.65 11.16
C GLU A 747 -14.32 -5.33 11.08
N ILE A 748 -15.55 -5.31 11.62
CA ILE A 748 -16.49 -4.22 11.41
C ILE A 748 -16.90 -3.59 12.75
N GLY A 749 -16.50 -2.34 12.97
CA GLY A 749 -16.96 -1.55 14.09
C GLY A 749 -18.45 -1.21 14.01
N LEU A 750 -19.11 -1.17 15.16
CA LEU A 750 -20.55 -0.94 15.30
C LEU A 750 -20.85 0.34 16.09
N GLY A 751 -19.83 1.01 16.61
CA GLY A 751 -19.94 2.19 17.46
C GLY A 751 -20.69 1.89 18.76
N ALA A 752 -21.51 2.84 19.19
CA ALA A 752 -22.41 2.68 20.34
C ALA A 752 -23.68 1.86 20.01
N ALA A 753 -23.62 0.86 19.11
CA ALA A 753 -24.78 0.05 18.77
C ALA A 753 -25.34 -0.73 19.98
N THR A 754 -26.65 -1.00 19.96
CA THR A 754 -27.35 -1.83 20.95
C THR A 754 -27.83 -3.16 20.37
N SER A 755 -27.91 -3.27 19.04
CA SER A 755 -28.20 -4.51 18.31
C SER A 755 -27.81 -4.39 16.84
N ILE A 756 -27.41 -5.53 16.24
CA ILE A 756 -27.49 -5.74 14.79
C ILE A 756 -28.85 -6.39 14.52
N ASP A 757 -29.76 -5.64 13.91
CA ASP A 757 -31.10 -6.14 13.59
C ASP A 757 -31.05 -7.09 12.41
N SER A 758 -30.24 -6.81 11.40
CA SER A 758 -29.95 -7.75 10.31
C SER A 758 -28.59 -7.59 9.67
N LEU A 759 -28.04 -8.71 9.21
CA LEU A 759 -26.86 -8.84 8.36
C LEU A 759 -27.34 -9.36 6.99
N GLU A 760 -27.03 -8.62 5.93
CA GLU A 760 -27.27 -8.99 4.54
C GLU A 760 -25.93 -9.18 3.83
N VAL A 761 -25.81 -10.25 3.03
CA VAL A 761 -24.63 -10.54 2.20
C VAL A 761 -25.09 -10.83 0.78
N THR A 762 -24.69 -9.97 -0.17
CA THR A 762 -24.81 -10.20 -1.61
C THR A 762 -23.51 -10.81 -2.10
N TRP A 763 -23.56 -12.07 -2.55
CA TRP A 763 -22.39 -12.76 -3.08
C TRP A 763 -22.11 -12.36 -4.54
N PRO A 764 -20.85 -12.41 -5.01
CA PRO A 764 -20.52 -12.20 -6.42
C PRO A 764 -21.37 -13.09 -7.34
N GLY A 765 -21.95 -12.49 -8.38
CA GLY A 765 -22.84 -13.17 -9.32
C GLY A 765 -24.27 -13.45 -8.83
N GLN A 766 -24.66 -13.03 -7.61
CA GLN A 766 -26.00 -13.25 -7.06
C GLN A 766 -26.79 -11.95 -6.88
N ALA A 767 -28.02 -11.91 -7.39
CA ALA A 767 -28.88 -10.72 -7.32
C ALA A 767 -29.67 -10.60 -5.99
N ASP A 768 -29.98 -11.72 -5.34
CA ASP A 768 -30.74 -11.75 -4.09
C ASP A 768 -29.79 -11.95 -2.88
N PRO A 769 -29.82 -11.09 -1.85
CA PRO A 769 -28.94 -11.21 -0.69
C PRO A 769 -29.35 -12.35 0.25
N GLN A 770 -28.35 -13.04 0.79
CA GLN A 770 -28.48 -13.92 1.95
C GLN A 770 -28.65 -13.08 3.22
N ARG A 771 -29.59 -13.42 4.12
CA ARG A 771 -29.98 -12.55 5.23
C ARG A 771 -30.10 -13.28 6.56
N PHE A 772 -29.54 -12.70 7.61
CA PHE A 772 -29.60 -13.14 9.00
C PHE A 772 -30.19 -12.02 9.87
N GLU A 773 -30.88 -12.38 10.96
CA GLU A 773 -31.63 -11.43 11.79
C GLU A 773 -31.20 -11.57 13.27
N ASN A 774 -31.13 -10.45 14.00
CA ASN A 774 -30.73 -10.38 15.41
C ASN A 774 -29.33 -10.96 15.67
N VAL A 775 -28.34 -10.52 14.90
CA VAL A 775 -26.95 -11.01 15.00
C VAL A 775 -26.31 -10.52 16.31
N PRO A 776 -25.72 -11.40 17.13
CA PRO A 776 -24.99 -10.98 18.32
C PRO A 776 -23.69 -10.25 17.96
N MET A 777 -23.44 -9.13 18.65
CA MET A 777 -22.22 -8.33 18.57
C MET A 777 -21.09 -8.97 19.39
N ASP A 778 -19.89 -8.39 19.28
CA ASP A 778 -18.68 -8.70 20.04
C ASP A 778 -18.24 -10.17 19.87
N GLN A 779 -18.37 -10.68 18.64
CA GLN A 779 -18.21 -12.08 18.25
C GLN A 779 -17.71 -12.24 16.82
N VAL A 780 -16.99 -13.33 16.56
CA VAL A 780 -16.57 -13.76 15.23
C VAL A 780 -17.60 -14.75 14.66
N TRP A 781 -18.08 -14.49 13.44
CA TRP A 781 -19.08 -15.30 12.74
C TRP A 781 -18.54 -15.76 11.38
N GLU A 782 -18.73 -17.04 11.08
CA GLU A 782 -18.49 -17.61 9.75
C GLU A 782 -19.81 -17.68 8.96
N ILE A 783 -19.76 -17.15 7.73
CA ILE A 783 -20.87 -17.04 6.79
C ILE A 783 -20.66 -18.03 5.64
N ARG A 784 -21.43 -19.12 5.64
CA ARG A 784 -21.43 -20.10 4.54
C ARG A 784 -22.47 -19.71 3.49
N GLN A 785 -22.07 -19.64 2.22
CA GLN A 785 -22.96 -19.27 1.12
C GLN A 785 -24.19 -20.19 1.05
N GLY A 786 -25.38 -19.60 1.08
CA GLY A 786 -26.66 -20.33 1.03
C GLY A 786 -27.10 -21.00 2.35
N ALA A 787 -26.34 -20.90 3.43
CA ALA A 787 -26.77 -21.34 4.77
C ALA A 787 -27.84 -20.41 5.38
N THR A 788 -28.69 -20.95 6.26
CA THR A 788 -29.75 -20.18 6.93
C THR A 788 -29.40 -19.74 8.35
N GLU A 789 -28.26 -20.16 8.89
CA GLU A 789 -27.78 -19.86 10.24
C GLU A 789 -26.29 -19.50 10.18
N LEU A 790 -25.84 -18.60 11.06
CA LEU A 790 -24.42 -18.24 11.21
C LEU A 790 -23.69 -19.31 12.05
N VAL A 791 -22.42 -19.53 11.75
CA VAL A 791 -21.56 -20.44 12.56
C VAL A 791 -20.67 -19.59 13.46
N GLY A 792 -20.82 -19.71 14.78
CA GLY A 792 -20.01 -18.96 15.74
C GLY A 792 -18.58 -19.51 15.83
N VAL A 793 -17.59 -18.65 15.63
CA VAL A 793 -16.16 -19.00 15.71
C VAL A 793 -15.63 -18.60 17.09
N PRO A 794 -15.08 -19.53 17.89
CA PRO A 794 -14.48 -19.19 19.17
C PRO A 794 -13.17 -18.40 18.97
N SER A 795 -13.19 -17.09 19.23
CA SER A 795 -11.97 -16.29 19.36
C SER A 795 -11.42 -16.30 20.80
N ARG A 796 -10.14 -15.98 20.94
CA ARG A 796 -9.43 -15.84 22.21
C ARG A 796 -8.47 -14.66 22.13
N SER A 797 -8.84 -13.54 22.76
CA SER A 797 -7.93 -12.42 22.91
C SER A 797 -6.68 -12.74 23.75
N PHE A 798 -5.63 -11.95 23.52
CA PHE A 798 -4.48 -11.83 24.41
C PHE A 798 -4.24 -10.35 24.75
N GLN A 799 -2.98 -9.98 25.02
CA GLN A 799 -2.49 -8.62 25.17
C GLN A 799 -1.02 -8.63 24.73
N PHE A 800 -0.52 -7.58 24.08
CA PHE A 800 0.89 -7.56 23.69
C PHE A 800 1.84 -7.42 24.90
N PRO A 801 3.06 -7.98 24.81
CA PRO A 801 4.07 -7.82 25.83
C PRO A 801 4.50 -6.35 25.90
N GLN A 802 4.19 -5.70 27.01
CA GLN A 802 4.71 -4.37 27.28
C GLN A 802 6.25 -4.42 27.43
N ALA A 803 6.93 -3.41 26.87
CA ALA A 803 8.38 -3.31 26.94
C ALA A 803 8.83 -3.34 28.41
N ALA A 804 9.72 -4.28 28.76
CA ALA A 804 10.21 -4.38 30.12
C ALA A 804 10.96 -3.10 30.52
N ASP A 805 10.59 -2.50 31.66
CA ASP A 805 11.33 -1.45 32.38
C ASP A 805 12.74 -1.97 32.70
N THR A 806 13.62 -1.91 31.70
CA THR A 806 14.99 -2.41 31.80
C THR A 806 15.79 -1.28 32.47
N PRO A 807 16.27 -1.46 33.71
CA PRO A 807 16.93 -0.37 34.40
C PRO A 807 18.18 0.02 33.61
N HIS A 808 18.34 1.31 33.30
CA HIS A 808 19.56 1.81 32.68
C HIS A 808 20.77 1.53 33.58
N GLU A 809 21.48 0.42 33.34
CA GLU A 809 22.79 0.19 33.93
C GLU A 809 23.79 1.15 33.27
N HIS A 810 23.96 2.31 33.90
CA HIS A 810 25.02 3.26 33.59
C HIS A 810 26.39 2.60 33.78
N HIS A 811 26.93 2.01 32.70
CA HIS A 811 28.35 1.70 32.62
C HIS A 811 29.15 3.00 32.42
N HIS A 812 29.74 3.45 33.54
CA HIS A 812 30.63 4.60 33.67
C HIS A 812 31.98 4.43 32.95
#